data_AF-A0A924K6P8-F1
#
_entry.id   AF-A0A924K6P8-F1
#
_cell.length_a   1.000
_cell.length_b   1.000
_cell.length_c   1.000
_cell.angle_alpha   90.00
_cell.angle_beta   90.00
_cell.angle_gamma   90.00
#
_symmetry.space_group_name_H-M   'P 1'
#
loop_
_entity.id
_entity.type
_entity.pdbx_description
1 polymer ?
#
loop_
_entity_poly.entity_id
_entity_poly.type
_entity_poly.pdbx_seq_one_letter_code
_entity_poly.pdbx_strand_id
1 'polypeptide(L)'
;MSDNKYIDREKSWLGFNARVLQEAGDDAVPLLDRLRFLGIFSNNLDEFFRVRFAAIRRLSLSGISGEKVLGGVSAKQLLKEITQIVIQQQSESLRILSIIEKKLEIENIFMINEKEISAEQEDFIKDFFIQKVSPALVTIILNDLAEFPLLKDTSGYLAVKLVMKAGKQTKSILNIVKPKQEIRYAVIEIPKTINRFVVLPTATEKNYIILLDDVIRHNLSSIFNIFDYEKVTAHMIKITRDAQLEIDSDLSKSMLEKIATSVKDRRIGEPVRFVYDQQIDKDTLKFFLTKMHIETNDSIIPGGRYHNRRDYMNFPNLGRFDLLYKTNEPLPVPNLSLDGSILDKISKQDFLINAPYQSFSYLIKFLREAALDPKVTTIKITLYRLAKNSQIISSLINAAKNGKKVTVQIELQARFDEASNISYAEQMQTEGINLIFGIKGLKVHSKICVIERIEEGKLKRYGLVSTGNFNEATAKIYTDVTLFTCHQQILKDIDKVFDFFDVNFRVHRYKHLIVSPHYTRNRFYKLIDREINNAILGNEAYIKLKMNSLSDFAMIDKLYEASRAGVKIQLQIRGICSLIPGIKGMSENIEAISIVDNYLEHSRIFIFANKGEPEAYISSADFMTRNLDGRVEVTCPIYDPEIKKEIIDAFNIGWKGNVKARFHSEKLDNKYRVRGQNPIFRAQLETYNYYKNRFVEATSHTETSDPK
;
A
#
# COMPACT_ATOMS: atom_id res chain seq x y z
N MET A 1 -14.77 -35.06 -8.82
CA MET A 1 -13.98 -33.96 -8.24
C MET A 1 -14.98 -32.93 -7.75
N SER A 2 -14.89 -32.44 -6.51
CA SER A 2 -15.78 -31.38 -6.04
C SER A 2 -15.44 -30.07 -6.76
N ASP A 3 -16.43 -29.41 -7.37
CA ASP A 3 -16.25 -28.08 -7.98
C ASP A 3 -16.05 -27.02 -6.88
N ASN A 4 -14.79 -26.82 -6.47
CA ASN A 4 -14.44 -25.80 -5.49
C ASN A 4 -14.69 -24.39 -6.06
N LYS A 5 -15.17 -23.48 -5.21
CA LYS A 5 -15.51 -22.11 -5.59
C LYS A 5 -14.51 -21.10 -5.03
N TYR A 6 -14.41 -19.96 -5.73
CA TYR A 6 -13.49 -18.88 -5.41
C TYR A 6 -14.12 -17.51 -5.60
N ILE A 7 -13.61 -16.52 -4.88
CA ILE A 7 -13.88 -15.11 -5.15
C ILE A 7 -12.83 -14.60 -6.13
N ASP A 8 -13.29 -13.91 -7.18
CA ASP A 8 -12.40 -13.19 -8.08
C ASP A 8 -11.48 -12.24 -7.30
N ARG A 9 -10.21 -12.26 -7.65
CA ARG A 9 -9.15 -11.53 -6.97
C ARG A 9 -9.40 -10.03 -6.93
N GLU A 10 -9.90 -9.47 -8.03
CA GLU A 10 -10.05 -8.03 -8.19
C GLU A 10 -11.32 -7.52 -7.51
N LYS A 11 -12.39 -8.32 -7.50
CA LYS A 11 -13.53 -8.09 -6.60
C LYS A 11 -13.12 -8.16 -5.13
N SER A 12 -12.32 -9.14 -4.74
CA SER A 12 -11.81 -9.28 -3.38
C SER A 12 -10.93 -8.08 -2.98
N TRP A 13 -10.13 -7.55 -3.90
CA TRP A 13 -9.38 -6.31 -3.70
C TRP A 13 -10.31 -5.10 -3.47
N LEU A 14 -11.39 -4.97 -4.25
CA LEU A 14 -12.41 -3.94 -4.03
C LEU A 14 -13.10 -4.11 -2.68
N GLY A 15 -13.32 -5.35 -2.23
CA GLY A 15 -13.79 -5.66 -0.88
C GLY A 15 -12.82 -5.17 0.20
N PHE A 16 -11.51 -5.31 -0.01
CA PHE A 16 -10.50 -4.69 0.86
C PHE A 16 -10.61 -3.17 0.88
N ASN A 17 -10.68 -2.52 -0.28
CA ASN A 17 -10.76 -1.05 -0.31
C ASN A 17 -12.09 -0.54 0.28
N ALA A 18 -13.17 -1.31 0.20
CA ALA A 18 -14.42 -1.01 0.91
C ALA A 18 -14.24 -1.02 2.45
N ARG A 19 -13.37 -1.87 3.01
CA ARG A 19 -13.03 -1.83 4.45
C ARG A 19 -12.27 -0.56 4.84
N VAL A 20 -11.41 -0.04 3.94
CA VAL A 20 -10.77 1.27 4.13
C VAL A 20 -11.82 2.38 4.14
N LEU A 21 -12.82 2.30 3.24
CA LEU A 21 -13.94 3.23 3.23
C LEU A 21 -14.81 3.13 4.50
N GLN A 22 -14.99 1.92 5.06
CA GLN A 22 -15.68 1.74 6.33
C GLN A 22 -14.98 2.46 7.48
N GLU A 23 -13.64 2.53 7.52
CA GLU A 23 -12.92 3.33 8.54
C GLU A 23 -13.24 4.83 8.42
N ALA A 24 -13.39 5.37 7.21
CA ALA A 24 -13.86 6.74 7.03
C ALA A 24 -15.32 6.93 7.49
N GLY A 25 -16.15 5.90 7.37
CA GLY A 25 -17.55 5.89 7.81
C GLY A 25 -17.75 5.62 9.30
N ASP A 26 -16.74 5.14 10.01
CA ASP A 26 -16.82 4.69 11.40
C ASP A 26 -16.67 5.85 12.39
N ASP A 27 -17.64 5.99 13.30
CA ASP A 27 -17.66 7.03 14.32
C ASP A 27 -16.67 6.79 15.47
N ALA A 28 -16.12 5.58 15.59
CA ALA A 28 -15.02 5.29 16.53
C ALA A 28 -13.66 5.78 16.01
N VAL A 29 -13.58 6.24 14.76
CA VAL A 29 -12.36 6.82 14.18
C VAL A 29 -12.37 8.34 14.40
N PRO A 30 -11.27 8.95 14.88
CA PRO A 30 -11.17 10.39 15.05
C PRO A 30 -11.45 11.15 13.75
N LEU A 31 -12.11 12.32 13.88
CA LEU A 31 -12.75 12.99 12.74
C LEU A 31 -11.78 13.33 11.60
N LEU A 32 -10.57 13.82 11.92
CA LEU A 32 -9.57 14.16 10.90
C LEU A 32 -8.94 12.91 10.28
N ASP A 33 -8.82 11.80 11.02
CA ASP A 33 -8.34 10.54 10.44
C ASP A 33 -9.38 9.90 9.51
N ARG A 34 -10.68 10.16 9.71
CA ARG A 34 -11.72 9.74 8.74
C ARG A 34 -11.53 10.41 7.37
N LEU A 35 -11.14 11.68 7.34
CA LEU A 35 -10.74 12.36 6.09
C LEU A 35 -9.51 11.68 5.47
N ARG A 36 -8.51 11.34 6.27
CA ARG A 36 -7.32 10.64 5.78
C ARG A 36 -7.67 9.27 5.21
N PHE A 37 -8.58 8.51 5.81
CA PHE A 37 -9.08 7.25 5.25
C PHE A 37 -9.82 7.43 3.93
N LEU A 38 -10.61 8.51 3.75
CA LEU A 38 -11.15 8.84 2.42
C LEU A 38 -10.04 9.10 1.39
N GLY A 39 -8.97 9.76 1.82
CA GLY A 39 -7.77 9.96 1.02
C GLY A 39 -7.10 8.64 0.64
N ILE A 40 -6.88 7.74 1.60
CA ILE A 40 -6.30 6.40 1.38
C ILE A 40 -7.19 5.59 0.43
N PHE A 41 -8.50 5.57 0.65
CA PHE A 41 -9.46 4.91 -0.24
C PHE A 41 -9.35 5.40 -1.68
N SER A 42 -9.28 6.72 -1.88
CA SER A 42 -9.13 7.33 -3.20
C SER A 42 -7.78 7.00 -3.84
N ASN A 43 -6.69 7.03 -3.05
CA ASN A 43 -5.34 6.72 -3.54
C ASN A 43 -5.22 5.25 -3.99
N ASN A 44 -5.76 4.33 -3.19
CA ASN A 44 -5.81 2.91 -3.52
C ASN A 44 -6.60 2.69 -4.81
N LEU A 45 -7.76 3.35 -4.95
CA LEU A 45 -8.60 3.22 -6.14
C LEU A 45 -7.89 3.74 -7.40
N ASP A 46 -7.14 4.84 -7.30
CA ASP A 46 -6.30 5.32 -8.40
C ASP A 46 -5.26 4.27 -8.83
N GLU A 47 -4.58 3.63 -7.88
CA GLU A 47 -3.63 2.54 -8.17
C GLU A 47 -4.32 1.36 -8.85
N PHE A 48 -5.50 0.96 -8.36
CA PHE A 48 -6.28 -0.13 -8.94
C PHE A 48 -6.61 0.12 -10.41
N PHE A 49 -7.06 1.33 -10.76
CA PHE A 49 -7.35 1.67 -12.15
C PHE A 49 -6.11 1.67 -13.02
N ARG A 50 -5.01 2.25 -12.53
CA ARG A 50 -3.75 2.36 -13.28
C ARG A 50 -3.11 1.01 -13.57
N VAL A 51 -3.23 0.04 -12.65
CA VAL A 51 -2.53 -1.25 -12.76
C VAL A 51 -3.48 -2.40 -13.08
N ARG A 52 -4.45 -2.67 -12.20
CA ARG A 52 -5.27 -3.90 -12.25
C ARG A 52 -6.37 -3.79 -13.30
N PHE A 53 -7.15 -2.73 -13.28
CA PHE A 53 -8.23 -2.50 -14.25
C PHE A 53 -7.68 -2.41 -15.67
N ALA A 54 -6.56 -1.69 -15.85
CA ALA A 54 -5.89 -1.57 -17.12
C ALA A 54 -5.47 -2.93 -17.70
N ALA A 55 -4.89 -3.81 -16.88
CA ALA A 55 -4.52 -5.17 -17.30
C ALA A 55 -5.73 -5.99 -17.79
N ILE A 56 -6.85 -5.93 -17.06
CA ILE A 56 -8.10 -6.63 -17.45
C ILE A 56 -8.69 -6.02 -18.73
N ARG A 57 -8.67 -4.69 -18.88
CA ARG A 57 -9.12 -4.01 -20.09
C ARG A 57 -8.31 -4.44 -21.31
N ARG A 58 -6.98 -4.51 -21.22
CA ARG A 58 -6.13 -5.00 -22.31
C ARG A 58 -6.48 -6.44 -22.69
N LEU A 59 -6.69 -7.31 -21.70
CA LEU A 59 -7.12 -8.69 -21.93
C LEU A 59 -8.49 -8.77 -22.64
N SER A 60 -9.45 -7.93 -22.26
CA SER A 60 -10.74 -7.88 -22.94
C SER A 60 -10.62 -7.43 -24.40
N LEU A 61 -9.65 -6.58 -24.72
CA LEU A 61 -9.43 -6.04 -26.06
C LEU A 61 -8.51 -6.92 -26.94
N SER A 62 -7.92 -7.99 -26.40
CA SER A 62 -7.08 -8.92 -27.19
C SER A 62 -7.88 -10.04 -27.84
N GLY A 63 -9.18 -10.17 -27.54
CA GLY A 63 -10.06 -11.20 -28.11
C GLY A 63 -9.79 -12.62 -27.62
N ILE A 64 -8.88 -12.79 -26.66
CA ILE A 64 -8.52 -14.08 -26.08
C ILE A 64 -9.55 -14.44 -25.00
N SER A 65 -10.04 -15.69 -24.99
CA SER A 65 -10.90 -16.18 -23.91
C SER A 65 -10.11 -16.22 -22.59
N GLY A 66 -10.18 -15.12 -21.83
CA GLY A 66 -9.55 -14.95 -20.52
C GLY A 66 -10.18 -15.80 -19.42
N GLU A 67 -11.25 -16.55 -19.71
CA GLU A 67 -12.07 -17.30 -18.76
C GLU A 67 -11.24 -18.24 -17.88
N LYS A 68 -10.35 -19.08 -18.44
CA LYS A 68 -9.50 -19.96 -17.62
C LYS A 68 -8.55 -19.22 -16.68
N VAL A 69 -8.17 -17.99 -17.01
CA VAL A 69 -7.20 -17.21 -16.23
C VAL A 69 -7.88 -16.28 -15.22
N LEU A 70 -9.11 -15.87 -15.49
CA LEU A 70 -9.96 -15.06 -14.59
C LEU A 70 -10.92 -15.92 -13.75
N GLY A 71 -10.60 -17.21 -13.54
CA GLY A 71 -11.42 -18.09 -12.69
C GLY A 71 -12.82 -18.39 -13.24
N GLY A 72 -12.98 -18.41 -14.56
CA GLY A 72 -14.21 -18.78 -15.27
C GLY A 72 -15.05 -17.61 -15.80
N VAL A 73 -14.64 -16.35 -15.57
CA VAL A 73 -15.40 -15.15 -15.99
C VAL A 73 -14.76 -14.49 -17.21
N SER A 74 -15.57 -14.01 -18.15
CA SER A 74 -15.04 -13.24 -19.29
C SER A 74 -14.52 -11.87 -18.82
N ALA A 75 -13.42 -11.38 -19.43
CA ALA A 75 -12.83 -10.09 -19.06
C ALA A 75 -13.84 -8.92 -19.17
N LYS A 76 -14.71 -8.96 -20.19
CA LYS A 76 -15.77 -7.95 -20.38
C LYS A 76 -16.80 -7.96 -19.25
N GLN A 77 -17.22 -9.15 -18.81
CA GLN A 77 -18.14 -9.28 -17.68
C GLN A 77 -17.48 -8.79 -16.38
N LEU A 78 -16.22 -9.18 -16.14
CA LEU A 78 -15.49 -8.75 -14.95
C LEU A 78 -15.33 -7.21 -14.89
N LEU A 79 -15.01 -6.57 -16.01
CA LEU A 79 -14.94 -5.09 -16.09
C LEU A 79 -16.28 -4.46 -15.73
N LYS A 80 -17.40 -4.98 -16.24
CA LYS A 80 -18.74 -4.48 -15.91
C LYS A 80 -19.04 -4.60 -14.43
N GLU A 81 -18.75 -5.75 -13.82
CA GLU A 81 -18.97 -6.01 -12.39
C GLU A 81 -18.09 -5.11 -11.51
N ILE A 82 -16.81 -4.95 -11.88
CA ILE A 82 -15.88 -4.02 -11.22
C ILE A 82 -16.42 -2.59 -11.28
N THR A 83 -16.83 -2.12 -12.46
CA THR A 83 -17.37 -0.77 -12.64
C THR A 83 -18.61 -0.54 -11.77
N GLN A 84 -19.52 -1.52 -11.69
CA GLN A 84 -20.70 -1.43 -10.81
C GLN A 84 -20.33 -1.29 -9.34
N ILE A 85 -19.40 -2.12 -8.84
CA ILE A 85 -18.92 -2.03 -7.45
C ILE A 85 -18.26 -0.67 -7.19
N VAL A 86 -17.42 -0.20 -8.12
CA VAL A 86 -16.74 1.09 -7.97
C VAL A 86 -17.73 2.26 -7.92
N ILE A 87 -18.78 2.26 -8.76
CA ILE A 87 -19.82 3.30 -8.72
C ILE A 87 -20.50 3.34 -7.35
N GLN A 88 -20.87 2.18 -6.81
CA GLN A 88 -21.47 2.08 -5.47
C GLN A 88 -20.54 2.62 -4.38
N GLN A 89 -19.26 2.20 -4.39
CA GLN A 89 -18.27 2.68 -3.42
C GLN A 89 -17.99 4.18 -3.55
N GLN A 90 -18.00 4.73 -4.77
CA GLN A 90 -17.84 6.18 -4.98
C GLN A 90 -19.03 6.98 -4.44
N SER A 91 -20.25 6.49 -4.67
CA SER A 91 -21.47 7.11 -4.11
C SER A 91 -21.43 7.10 -2.58
N GLU A 92 -21.05 5.97 -1.98
CA GLU A 92 -20.89 5.85 -0.53
C GLU A 92 -19.78 6.78 0.01
N SER A 93 -18.66 6.92 -0.70
CA SER A 93 -17.59 7.86 -0.36
C SER A 93 -18.06 9.32 -0.33
N LEU A 94 -18.98 9.72 -1.21
CA LEU A 94 -19.56 11.07 -1.20
C LEU A 94 -20.51 11.24 -0.02
N ARG A 95 -21.33 10.22 0.28
CA ARG A 95 -22.21 10.23 1.46
C ARG A 95 -21.42 10.37 2.76
N ILE A 96 -20.34 9.60 2.91
CA ILE A 96 -19.45 9.66 4.08
C ILE A 96 -18.77 11.03 4.19
N LEU A 97 -18.28 11.57 3.08
CA LEU A 97 -17.66 12.90 3.07
C LEU A 97 -18.64 13.97 3.58
N SER A 98 -19.88 13.99 3.09
CA SER A 98 -20.90 14.94 3.55
C SER A 98 -21.20 14.81 5.05
N ILE A 99 -21.15 13.60 5.61
CA ILE A 99 -21.30 13.38 7.06
C ILE A 99 -20.10 13.94 7.82
N ILE A 100 -18.89 13.73 7.31
CA ILE A 100 -17.66 14.25 7.93
C ILE A 100 -17.66 15.77 7.92
N GLU A 101 -18.00 16.40 6.79
CA GLU A 101 -18.10 17.87 6.66
C GLU A 101 -19.05 18.47 7.69
N LYS A 102 -20.25 17.89 7.85
CA LYS A 102 -21.21 18.32 8.88
C LYS A 102 -20.68 18.16 10.31
N LYS A 103 -19.91 17.10 10.57
CA LYS A 103 -19.27 16.90 11.88
C LYS A 103 -18.14 17.89 12.11
N LEU A 104 -17.40 18.28 11.07
CA LEU A 104 -16.37 19.30 11.15
C LEU A 104 -16.97 20.67 11.49
N GLU A 105 -18.12 21.01 10.93
CA GLU A 105 -18.83 22.27 11.25
C GLU A 105 -19.17 22.37 12.75
N ILE A 106 -19.60 21.25 13.37
CA ILE A 106 -19.86 21.17 14.83
C ILE A 106 -18.56 21.41 15.62
N GLU A 107 -17.43 20.96 15.10
CA GLU A 107 -16.09 21.17 15.67
C GLU A 107 -15.48 22.54 15.31
N ASN A 108 -16.28 23.48 14.78
CA ASN A 108 -15.87 24.80 14.30
C ASN A 108 -14.82 24.78 13.16
N ILE A 109 -14.82 23.73 12.34
CA ILE A 109 -13.97 23.59 11.16
C ILE A 109 -14.86 23.64 9.92
N PHE A 110 -14.69 24.67 9.09
CA PHE A 110 -15.54 24.94 7.93
C PHE A 110 -14.74 24.79 6.64
N MET A 111 -15.21 23.90 5.77
CA MET A 111 -14.72 23.79 4.40
C MET A 111 -15.59 24.67 3.51
N ILE A 112 -15.06 25.82 3.08
CA ILE A 112 -15.79 26.82 2.29
C ILE A 112 -15.29 26.88 0.85
N ASN A 113 -16.12 27.39 -0.05
CA ASN A 113 -15.77 27.64 -1.45
C ASN A 113 -15.62 29.14 -1.76
N GLU A 114 -15.29 29.47 -3.01
CA GLU A 114 -15.02 30.84 -3.46
C GLU A 114 -16.20 31.82 -3.33
N LYS A 115 -17.41 31.32 -3.09
CA LYS A 115 -18.64 32.12 -2.96
C LYS A 115 -18.99 32.43 -1.50
N GLU A 116 -18.26 31.84 -0.56
CA GLU A 116 -18.56 31.88 0.89
C GLU A 116 -17.46 32.62 1.67
N ILE A 117 -16.49 33.22 0.96
CA ILE A 117 -15.38 33.96 1.55
C ILE A 117 -15.83 35.34 2.03
N SER A 118 -15.24 35.79 3.14
CA SER A 118 -15.35 37.18 3.62
C SER A 118 -14.37 38.11 2.90
N ALA A 119 -14.56 39.42 3.02
CA ALA A 119 -13.69 40.42 2.40
C ALA A 119 -12.22 40.30 2.87
N GLU A 120 -11.98 40.08 4.17
CA GLU A 120 -10.63 39.88 4.70
C GLU A 120 -9.97 38.61 4.14
N GLN A 121 -10.73 37.53 4.00
CA GLN A 121 -10.25 36.29 3.40
C GLN A 121 -10.00 36.45 1.90
N GLU A 122 -10.79 37.27 1.21
CA GLU A 122 -10.61 37.59 -0.20
C GLU A 122 -9.26 38.29 -0.44
N ASP A 123 -8.91 39.28 0.40
CA ASP A 123 -7.62 39.97 0.32
C ASP A 123 -6.46 38.99 0.54
N PHE A 124 -6.55 38.13 1.57
CA PHE A 124 -5.56 37.07 1.78
C PHE A 124 -5.46 36.10 0.59
N ILE A 125 -6.59 35.68 0.03
CA ILE A 125 -6.63 34.75 -1.11
C ILE A 125 -5.97 35.37 -2.34
N LYS A 126 -6.21 36.65 -2.62
CA LYS A 126 -5.57 37.38 -3.74
C LYS A 126 -4.07 37.47 -3.56
N ASP A 127 -3.59 37.86 -2.38
CA ASP A 127 -2.16 37.96 -2.08
C ASP A 127 -1.48 36.59 -2.14
N PHE A 128 -2.09 35.58 -1.52
CA PHE A 128 -1.63 34.20 -1.57
C PHE A 128 -1.57 33.69 -3.01
N PHE A 129 -2.59 34.00 -3.82
CA PHE A 129 -2.65 33.64 -5.22
C PHE A 129 -1.50 34.28 -6.01
N ILE A 130 -1.34 35.61 -5.94
CA ILE A 130 -0.33 36.35 -6.71
C ILE A 130 1.09 35.91 -6.33
N GLN A 131 1.38 35.78 -5.03
CA GLN A 131 2.75 35.54 -4.56
C GLN A 131 3.15 34.07 -4.62
N LYS A 132 2.22 33.13 -4.41
CA LYS A 132 2.55 31.70 -4.25
C LYS A 132 1.92 30.80 -5.32
N VAL A 133 0.63 30.99 -5.63
CA VAL A 133 -0.09 30.08 -6.52
C VAL A 133 0.23 30.38 -7.99
N SER A 134 0.01 31.61 -8.43
CA SER A 134 0.20 32.05 -9.82
C SER A 134 1.57 31.71 -10.39
N PRO A 135 2.71 31.90 -9.68
CA PRO A 135 4.03 31.53 -10.20
C PRO A 135 4.22 30.02 -10.41
N ALA A 136 3.44 29.19 -9.71
CA ALA A 136 3.50 27.73 -9.81
C ALA A 136 2.46 27.14 -10.78
N LEU A 137 1.53 27.96 -11.29
CA LEU A 137 0.45 27.50 -12.17
C LEU A 137 0.94 27.25 -13.59
N VAL A 138 0.56 26.08 -14.11
CA VAL A 138 0.71 25.76 -15.53
C VAL A 138 -0.67 25.87 -16.17
N THR A 139 -0.81 26.86 -17.06
CA THR A 139 -2.04 27.13 -17.82
C THR A 139 -1.79 26.91 -19.30
N ILE A 140 -2.63 26.12 -19.97
CA ILE A 140 -2.46 25.76 -21.38
C ILE A 140 -3.73 26.12 -22.14
N ILE A 141 -3.62 27.00 -23.14
CA ILE A 141 -4.71 27.31 -24.09
C ILE A 141 -4.76 26.21 -25.14
N LEU A 142 -5.93 25.59 -25.33
CA LEU A 142 -6.07 24.37 -26.13
C LEU A 142 -6.41 24.65 -27.59
N ASN A 143 -7.09 25.76 -27.87
CA ASN A 143 -7.54 26.09 -29.23
C ASN A 143 -6.38 26.44 -30.17
N ASP A 144 -5.29 26.97 -29.63
CA ASP A 144 -4.15 27.48 -30.40
C ASP A 144 -3.09 26.39 -30.66
N LEU A 145 -3.28 25.19 -30.10
CA LEU A 145 -2.35 24.08 -30.25
C LEU A 145 -2.71 23.20 -31.45
N ALA A 146 -1.68 22.82 -32.21
CA ALA A 146 -1.82 21.84 -33.29
C ALA A 146 -2.27 20.46 -32.75
N GLU A 147 -1.78 20.08 -31.57
CA GLU A 147 -2.11 18.82 -30.90
C GLU A 147 -2.54 19.06 -29.45
N PHE A 148 -3.43 18.22 -28.94
CA PHE A 148 -3.89 18.30 -27.56
C PHE A 148 -2.76 17.87 -26.60
N PRO A 149 -2.47 18.64 -25.53
CA PRO A 149 -1.35 18.37 -24.63
C PRO A 149 -1.55 17.07 -23.85
N LEU A 150 -0.46 16.36 -23.57
CA LEU A 150 -0.51 15.15 -22.77
C LEU A 150 -0.74 15.49 -21.29
N LEU A 151 -1.96 15.26 -20.81
CA LEU A 151 -2.30 15.43 -19.39
C LEU A 151 -1.79 14.26 -18.54
N LYS A 152 -1.15 14.58 -17.40
CA LYS A 152 -0.51 13.64 -16.47
C LYS A 152 -1.54 12.94 -15.58
N ASP A 153 -1.41 11.64 -15.41
CA ASP A 153 -2.30 10.79 -14.58
C ASP A 153 -2.40 11.26 -13.11
N THR A 154 -1.28 11.73 -12.57
CA THR A 154 -1.19 12.08 -11.16
C THR A 154 -1.61 13.51 -10.85
N SER A 155 -2.15 14.29 -11.79
CA SER A 155 -2.53 15.69 -11.55
C SER A 155 -4.04 15.88 -11.69
N GLY A 156 -4.61 16.77 -10.88
CA GLY A 156 -5.94 17.31 -11.11
C GLY A 156 -5.85 18.47 -12.09
N TYR A 157 -6.87 18.63 -12.95
CA TYR A 157 -6.94 19.73 -13.90
C TYR A 157 -8.28 20.46 -13.77
N LEU A 158 -8.27 21.78 -13.97
CA LEU A 158 -9.48 22.54 -14.24
C LEU A 158 -9.62 22.72 -15.74
N ALA A 159 -10.68 22.15 -16.32
CA ALA A 159 -11.14 22.41 -17.67
C ALA A 159 -11.85 23.77 -17.69
N VAL A 160 -11.24 24.75 -18.36
CA VAL A 160 -11.74 26.11 -18.46
C VAL A 160 -12.39 26.34 -19.81
N LYS A 161 -13.56 26.98 -19.81
CA LYS A 161 -14.26 27.48 -20.99
C LYS A 161 -14.36 29.00 -20.89
N LEU A 162 -13.81 29.69 -21.88
CA LEU A 162 -13.89 31.12 -22.11
C LEU A 162 -14.87 31.36 -23.24
N VAL A 163 -15.96 32.06 -22.94
CA VAL A 163 -16.92 32.53 -23.94
C VAL A 163 -16.48 33.94 -24.32
N MET A 164 -15.86 34.09 -25.50
CA MET A 164 -15.26 35.35 -25.93
C MET A 164 -16.34 36.40 -26.17
N LYS A 165 -16.04 37.68 -25.92
CA LYS A 165 -16.93 38.75 -26.34
C LYS A 165 -16.97 38.77 -27.86
N ALA A 166 -18.15 39.01 -28.42
CA ALA A 166 -18.25 39.27 -29.85
C ALA A 166 -17.40 40.51 -30.18
N GLY A 167 -16.32 40.32 -30.93
CA GLY A 167 -15.46 41.42 -31.33
C GLY A 167 -16.25 42.50 -32.06
N LYS A 168 -15.93 43.77 -31.79
CA LYS A 168 -16.38 44.88 -32.63
C LYS A 168 -15.61 44.86 -33.96
N GLN A 169 -15.84 43.92 -34.88
CA GLN A 169 -15.38 44.12 -36.27
C GLN A 169 -16.36 43.63 -37.34
N THR A 170 -16.51 44.54 -38.29
CA THR A 170 -17.10 44.49 -39.63
C THR A 170 -18.51 43.92 -39.75
N LYS A 171 -19.47 44.85 -39.88
CA LYS A 171 -20.75 44.62 -40.55
C LYS A 171 -20.49 43.87 -41.86
N SER A 172 -20.64 42.55 -41.85
CA SER A 172 -20.77 41.77 -43.08
C SER A 172 -22.02 42.26 -43.79
N ILE A 173 -21.89 42.59 -45.07
CA ILE A 173 -22.94 43.19 -45.91
C ILE A 173 -24.09 42.18 -46.19
N LEU A 174 -24.03 40.94 -45.67
CA LEU A 174 -25.11 39.97 -45.76
C LEU A 174 -25.48 39.42 -44.36
N ASN A 175 -26.55 39.98 -43.80
CA ASN A 175 -27.23 39.56 -42.57
C ASN A 175 -27.93 38.18 -42.71
N ILE A 176 -27.20 37.10 -43.01
CA ILE A 176 -27.83 35.77 -43.18
C ILE A 176 -27.31 34.72 -42.19
N VAL A 177 -26.23 34.98 -41.44
CA VAL A 177 -25.74 34.04 -40.41
C VAL A 177 -25.39 34.80 -39.13
N LYS A 178 -26.07 34.51 -38.01
CA LYS A 178 -25.65 34.99 -36.69
C LYS A 178 -24.21 34.48 -36.43
N PRO A 179 -23.23 35.36 -36.15
CA PRO A 179 -21.87 34.91 -35.87
C PRO A 179 -21.90 33.97 -34.67
N LYS A 180 -21.32 32.78 -34.84
CA LYS A 180 -21.19 31.79 -33.78
C LYS A 180 -20.26 32.38 -32.73
N GLN A 181 -20.71 32.45 -31.47
CA GLN A 181 -19.92 32.96 -30.35
C GLN A 181 -18.60 32.18 -30.26
N GLU A 182 -17.47 32.88 -30.28
CA GLU A 182 -16.15 32.26 -30.21
C GLU A 182 -15.95 31.68 -28.80
N ILE A 183 -15.55 30.41 -28.74
CA ILE A 183 -15.29 29.70 -27.49
C ILE A 183 -13.83 29.26 -27.50
N ARG A 184 -13.11 29.61 -26.43
CA ARG A 184 -11.77 29.11 -26.15
C ARG A 184 -11.79 28.19 -24.95
N TYR A 185 -10.99 27.14 -25.00
CA TYR A 185 -10.80 26.17 -23.94
C TYR A 185 -9.37 26.24 -23.45
N ALA A 186 -9.21 26.07 -22.14
CA ALA A 186 -7.91 25.97 -21.50
C ALA A 186 -7.92 24.86 -20.46
N VAL A 187 -6.73 24.42 -20.05
CA VAL A 187 -6.55 23.62 -18.85
C VAL A 187 -5.62 24.33 -17.88
N ILE A 188 -5.95 24.25 -16.59
CA ILE A 188 -5.06 24.65 -15.50
C ILE A 188 -4.65 23.39 -14.73
N GLU A 189 -3.36 23.11 -14.63
CA GLU A 189 -2.84 22.03 -13.79
C GLU A 189 -2.80 22.48 -12.32
N ILE A 190 -3.40 21.71 -11.42
CA ILE A 190 -3.31 21.97 -9.98
C ILE A 190 -1.88 21.68 -9.51
N PRO A 191 -1.16 22.65 -8.91
CA PRO A 191 0.24 22.46 -8.57
C PRO A 191 0.40 21.53 -7.36
N LYS A 192 1.37 20.61 -7.44
CA LYS A 192 1.64 19.62 -6.37
C LYS A 192 2.57 20.12 -5.27
N THR A 193 3.28 21.21 -5.52
CA THR A 193 4.23 21.82 -4.59
C THR A 193 3.53 22.60 -3.48
N ILE A 194 2.24 22.91 -3.66
CA ILE A 194 1.41 23.65 -2.71
C ILE A 194 0.40 22.69 -2.10
N ASN A 195 0.18 22.78 -0.78
CA ASN A 195 -0.87 21.99 -0.15
C ASN A 195 -2.23 22.40 -0.72
N ARG A 196 -3.03 21.41 -1.09
CA ARG A 196 -4.35 21.64 -1.67
C ARG A 196 -5.35 22.22 -0.68
N PHE A 197 -5.13 22.04 0.62
CA PHE A 197 -5.94 22.67 1.67
C PHE A 197 -5.25 23.95 2.14
N VAL A 198 -5.88 25.09 1.91
CA VAL A 198 -5.42 26.41 2.34
C VAL A 198 -6.22 26.80 3.58
N VAL A 199 -5.51 26.97 4.71
CA VAL A 199 -6.11 27.49 5.94
C VAL A 199 -6.20 29.01 5.80
N LEU A 200 -7.39 29.55 5.96
CA LEU A 200 -7.65 30.98 5.85
C LEU A 200 -7.46 31.67 7.20
N PRO A 201 -6.99 32.93 7.21
CA PRO A 201 -6.91 33.71 8.43
C PRO A 201 -8.31 33.94 9.01
N THR A 202 -8.36 34.01 10.33
CA THR A 202 -9.58 34.29 11.07
C THR A 202 -9.23 34.92 12.41
N ALA A 203 -10.02 35.92 12.83
CA ALA A 203 -9.93 36.51 14.16
C ALA A 203 -10.78 35.75 15.21
N THR A 204 -11.44 34.66 14.81
CA THR A 204 -12.33 33.87 15.66
C THR A 204 -11.73 32.50 15.98
N GLU A 205 -12.36 31.73 16.87
CA GLU A 205 -11.96 30.33 17.14
C GLU A 205 -12.32 29.36 15.99
N LYS A 206 -12.96 29.84 14.91
CA LYS A 206 -13.39 29.03 13.77
C LYS A 206 -12.24 28.83 12.79
N ASN A 207 -12.03 27.60 12.34
CA ASN A 207 -11.05 27.30 11.31
C ASN A 207 -11.74 27.27 9.94
N TYR A 208 -11.30 28.13 9.03
CA TYR A 208 -11.81 28.15 7.65
C TYR A 208 -10.77 27.55 6.70
N ILE A 209 -11.21 26.64 5.86
CA ILE A 209 -10.36 25.94 4.90
C ILE A 209 -10.99 26.08 3.53
N ILE A 210 -10.19 26.51 2.55
CA ILE A 210 -10.57 26.54 1.15
C ILE A 210 -9.67 25.60 0.35
N LEU A 211 -10.23 24.92 -0.64
CA LEU A 211 -9.45 24.11 -1.55
C LEU A 211 -8.71 25.02 -2.55
N LEU A 212 -7.48 24.65 -2.88
CA LEU A 212 -6.66 25.36 -3.87
C LEU A 212 -7.37 25.47 -5.22
N ASP A 213 -8.21 24.49 -5.55
CA ASP A 213 -9.10 24.52 -6.71
C ASP A 213 -9.99 25.77 -6.72
N ASP A 214 -10.60 26.11 -5.59
CA ASP A 214 -11.49 27.27 -5.46
C ASP A 214 -10.72 28.59 -5.35
N VAL A 215 -9.52 28.58 -4.74
CA VAL A 215 -8.58 29.71 -4.83
C VAL A 215 -8.27 30.04 -6.29
N ILE A 216 -8.05 29.03 -7.14
CA ILE A 216 -7.83 29.23 -8.58
C ILE A 216 -9.11 29.69 -9.28
N ARG A 217 -10.29 29.11 -8.94
CA ARG A 217 -11.58 29.52 -9.52
C ARG A 217 -11.91 30.98 -9.22
N HIS A 218 -11.65 31.44 -8.00
CA HIS A 218 -11.83 32.84 -7.61
C HIS A 218 -10.97 33.79 -8.45
N ASN A 219 -9.75 33.36 -8.80
CA ASN A 219 -8.77 34.17 -9.51
C ASN A 219 -8.72 33.95 -11.04
N LEU A 220 -9.74 33.31 -11.64
CA LEU A 220 -9.77 33.08 -13.10
C LEU A 220 -9.70 34.39 -13.90
N SER A 221 -10.27 35.47 -13.37
CA SER A 221 -10.18 36.80 -13.97
C SER A 221 -8.76 37.33 -14.06
N SER A 222 -7.95 37.10 -13.03
CA SER A 222 -6.53 37.44 -13.03
C SER A 222 -5.72 36.58 -13.99
N ILE A 223 -6.04 35.29 -14.11
CA ILE A 223 -5.31 34.35 -14.99
C ILE A 223 -5.54 34.67 -16.47
N PHE A 224 -6.79 34.96 -16.84
CA PHE A 224 -7.20 35.16 -18.23
C PHE A 224 -7.40 36.64 -18.59
N ASN A 225 -6.81 37.57 -17.82
CA ASN A 225 -6.98 39.03 -18.01
C ASN A 225 -6.57 39.53 -19.40
N ILE A 226 -5.69 38.81 -20.10
CA ILE A 226 -5.27 39.10 -21.48
C ILE A 226 -6.35 38.82 -22.54
N PHE A 227 -7.39 38.06 -22.20
CA PHE A 227 -8.47 37.70 -23.12
C PHE A 227 -9.71 38.56 -22.86
N ASP A 228 -10.36 39.03 -23.94
CA ASP A 228 -11.65 39.73 -23.83
C ASP A 228 -12.81 38.73 -23.92
N TYR A 229 -13.27 38.26 -22.76
CA TYR A 229 -14.37 37.29 -22.65
C TYR A 229 -15.57 37.83 -21.88
N GLU A 230 -16.74 37.30 -22.20
CA GLU A 230 -18.01 37.59 -21.52
C GLU A 230 -18.18 36.71 -20.28
N LYS A 231 -17.82 35.43 -20.38
CA LYS A 231 -17.99 34.45 -19.31
C LYS A 231 -16.82 33.47 -19.26
N VAL A 232 -16.37 33.17 -18.05
CA VAL A 232 -15.41 32.10 -17.77
C VAL A 232 -16.05 31.07 -16.84
N THR A 233 -15.84 29.78 -17.12
CA THR A 233 -16.25 28.68 -16.24
C THR A 233 -15.13 27.66 -16.12
N ALA A 234 -15.01 27.01 -14.97
CA ALA A 234 -13.95 26.04 -14.71
C ALA A 234 -14.50 24.81 -13.96
N HIS A 235 -14.30 23.63 -14.55
CA HIS A 235 -14.80 22.36 -14.03
C HIS A 235 -13.65 21.38 -13.87
N MET A 236 -13.64 20.61 -12.78
CA MET A 236 -12.52 19.71 -12.53
C MET A 236 -12.61 18.47 -13.43
N ILE A 237 -11.49 18.10 -14.04
CA ILE A 237 -11.30 16.85 -14.76
C ILE A 237 -10.05 16.13 -14.22
N LYS A 238 -10.08 14.80 -14.26
CA LYS A 238 -8.95 13.94 -13.91
C LYS A 238 -8.88 12.79 -14.90
N ILE A 239 -7.67 12.52 -15.37
CA ILE A 239 -7.41 11.39 -16.25
C ILE A 239 -6.54 10.42 -15.48
N THR A 240 -6.83 9.13 -15.62
CA THR A 240 -5.92 8.07 -15.24
C THR A 240 -5.51 7.31 -16.47
N ARG A 241 -4.20 7.17 -16.64
CA ARG A 241 -3.59 6.52 -17.80
C ARG A 241 -3.05 5.17 -17.38
N ASP A 242 -2.93 4.33 -18.38
CA ASP A 242 -2.30 3.03 -18.20
C ASP A 242 -0.83 3.21 -17.82
N ALA A 243 -0.36 2.45 -16.82
CA ALA A 243 1.07 2.40 -16.53
C ALA A 243 1.82 1.68 -17.66
N GLN A 244 3.11 1.97 -17.80
CA GLN A 244 4.00 1.12 -18.59
C GLN A 244 3.87 -0.31 -18.07
N LEU A 245 3.81 -1.28 -18.98
CA LEU A 245 3.75 -2.71 -18.66
C LEU A 245 5.08 -3.09 -17.98
N GLU A 246 5.21 -2.81 -16.69
CA GLU A 246 6.00 -3.68 -15.86
C GLU A 246 5.28 -5.02 -15.88
N ILE A 247 6.02 -6.05 -16.26
CA ILE A 247 5.55 -7.43 -16.25
C ILE A 247 5.22 -7.77 -14.79
N ASP A 248 4.00 -7.46 -14.35
CA ASP A 248 3.46 -7.95 -13.10
C ASP A 248 3.26 -9.44 -13.35
N SER A 249 4.12 -10.27 -12.75
CA SER A 249 4.14 -11.73 -12.89
C SER A 249 2.88 -12.42 -12.34
N ASP A 250 1.85 -11.64 -12.02
CA ASP A 250 0.52 -12.05 -11.55
C ASP A 250 -0.35 -12.65 -12.66
N LEU A 251 -0.08 -12.36 -13.93
CA LEU A 251 -0.73 -13.01 -15.06
C LEU A 251 0.11 -14.22 -15.45
N SER A 252 -0.52 -15.37 -15.72
CA SER A 252 0.22 -16.59 -16.10
C SER A 252 1.21 -16.26 -17.22
N LYS A 253 2.41 -16.89 -17.24
CA LYS A 253 3.37 -16.70 -18.35
C LYS A 253 2.68 -16.76 -19.73
N SER A 254 1.71 -17.66 -19.89
CA SER A 254 0.91 -17.77 -21.11
C SER A 254 0.03 -16.55 -21.42
N MET A 255 -0.53 -15.87 -20.40
CA MET A 255 -1.32 -14.66 -20.58
C MET A 255 -0.41 -13.46 -20.89
N LEU A 256 0.74 -13.37 -20.22
CA LEU A 256 1.72 -12.32 -20.48
C LEU A 256 2.33 -12.43 -21.87
N GLU A 257 2.68 -13.63 -22.32
CA GLU A 257 3.15 -13.90 -23.68
C GLU A 257 2.09 -13.52 -24.70
N LYS A 258 0.82 -13.86 -24.44
CA LYS A 258 -0.33 -13.53 -25.29
C LYS A 258 -0.67 -12.05 -25.34
N ILE A 259 -0.57 -11.32 -24.22
CA ILE A 259 -0.73 -9.87 -24.17
C ILE A 259 0.45 -9.20 -24.86
N ALA A 260 1.69 -9.63 -24.60
CA ALA A 260 2.89 -9.06 -25.23
C ALA A 260 2.89 -9.22 -26.76
N THR A 261 2.38 -10.33 -27.29
CA THR A 261 2.24 -10.53 -28.75
C THR A 261 1.12 -9.73 -29.40
N SER A 262 0.03 -9.44 -28.68
CA SER A 262 -1.13 -8.68 -29.20
C SER A 262 -1.05 -7.17 -28.95
N VAL A 263 -0.08 -6.69 -28.15
CA VAL A 263 0.08 -5.28 -27.73
C VAL A 263 1.21 -4.55 -28.47
N LYS A 264 1.92 -5.18 -29.41
CA LYS A 264 3.03 -4.55 -30.16
C LYS A 264 2.67 -3.19 -30.81
N ASP A 265 1.42 -3.00 -31.20
CA ASP A 265 0.96 -1.78 -31.89
C ASP A 265 0.13 -0.81 -31.02
N ARG A 266 -0.10 -1.10 -29.72
CA ARG A 266 -0.93 -0.24 -28.84
C ARG A 266 -0.05 0.61 -27.92
N ARG A 267 -0.21 1.93 -27.99
CA ARG A 267 0.62 2.93 -27.31
C ARG A 267 0.42 2.84 -25.79
N ILE A 268 1.51 2.62 -25.06
CA ILE A 268 1.60 2.83 -23.62
C ILE A 268 1.08 4.25 -23.29
N GLY A 269 0.24 4.38 -22.25
CA GLY A 269 -0.29 5.68 -21.81
C GLY A 269 -1.68 6.06 -22.33
N GLU A 270 -2.46 5.13 -22.89
CA GLU A 270 -3.88 5.36 -23.19
C GLU A 270 -4.68 5.76 -21.94
N PRO A 271 -5.68 6.65 -22.07
CA PRO A 271 -6.63 6.93 -20.99
C PRO A 271 -7.43 5.67 -20.60
N VAL A 272 -7.31 5.27 -19.34
CA VAL A 272 -8.04 4.14 -18.76
C VAL A 272 -9.30 4.63 -18.05
N ARG A 273 -9.25 5.83 -17.46
CA ARG A 273 -10.37 6.43 -16.75
C ARG A 273 -10.35 7.95 -16.92
N PHE A 274 -11.51 8.54 -17.15
CA PHE A 274 -11.76 9.96 -17.21
C PHE A 274 -12.84 10.32 -16.21
N VAL A 275 -12.47 11.06 -15.17
CA VAL A 275 -13.39 11.54 -14.14
C VAL A 275 -13.63 13.02 -14.36
N TYR A 276 -14.88 13.45 -14.34
CA TYR A 276 -15.25 14.84 -14.59
C TYR A 276 -16.33 15.33 -13.62
N ASP A 277 -16.34 16.63 -13.37
CA ASP A 277 -17.39 17.31 -12.60
C ASP A 277 -18.72 17.24 -13.35
N GLN A 278 -19.74 16.66 -12.72
CA GLN A 278 -21.08 16.51 -13.30
C GLN A 278 -21.73 17.82 -13.76
N GLN A 279 -21.28 18.97 -13.24
CA GLN A 279 -21.78 20.29 -13.64
C GLN A 279 -21.14 20.83 -14.93
N ILE A 280 -20.13 20.14 -15.50
CA ILE A 280 -19.49 20.57 -16.75
C ILE A 280 -20.50 20.65 -17.90
N ASP A 281 -20.42 21.72 -18.69
CA ASP A 281 -21.27 21.86 -19.87
C ASP A 281 -21.03 20.70 -20.87
N LYS A 282 -22.10 20.19 -21.50
CA LYS A 282 -22.04 19.07 -22.44
C LYS A 282 -21.11 19.32 -23.63
N ASP A 283 -21.03 20.56 -24.11
CA ASP A 283 -20.17 20.95 -25.22
C ASP A 283 -18.67 20.91 -24.84
N THR A 284 -18.38 21.35 -23.61
CA THR A 284 -17.03 21.34 -23.02
C THR A 284 -16.59 19.90 -22.79
N LEU A 285 -17.43 19.07 -22.17
CA LEU A 285 -17.14 17.65 -22.00
C LEU A 285 -16.87 16.96 -23.35
N LYS A 286 -17.71 17.21 -24.35
CA LYS A 286 -17.54 16.67 -25.70
C LYS A 286 -16.20 17.09 -26.31
N PHE A 287 -15.81 18.37 -26.17
CA PHE A 287 -14.52 18.86 -26.65
C PHE A 287 -13.35 18.05 -26.06
N PHE A 288 -13.32 17.87 -24.73
CA PHE A 288 -12.27 17.11 -24.07
C PHE A 288 -12.27 15.64 -24.47
N LEU A 289 -13.43 14.97 -24.46
CA LEU A 289 -13.53 13.55 -24.84
C LEU A 289 -13.05 13.30 -26.28
N THR A 290 -13.46 14.16 -27.23
CA THR A 290 -13.04 14.06 -28.63
C THR A 290 -11.55 14.31 -28.79
N LYS A 291 -11.01 15.39 -28.19
CA LYS A 291 -9.58 15.74 -28.32
C LYS A 291 -8.65 14.73 -27.65
N MET A 292 -9.12 14.02 -26.63
CA MET A 292 -8.35 12.98 -25.93
C MET A 292 -8.59 11.57 -26.47
N HIS A 293 -9.38 11.41 -27.54
CA HIS A 293 -9.73 10.12 -28.14
C HIS A 293 -10.32 9.12 -27.14
N ILE A 294 -11.23 9.59 -26.28
CA ILE A 294 -11.91 8.75 -25.30
C ILE A 294 -13.25 8.30 -25.88
N GLU A 295 -13.31 7.07 -26.38
CA GLU A 295 -14.46 6.54 -27.12
C GLU A 295 -15.42 5.68 -26.28
N THR A 296 -15.00 5.16 -25.12
CA THR A 296 -15.75 4.15 -24.36
C THR A 296 -16.44 4.72 -23.12
N ASN A 297 -17.74 4.46 -22.99
CA ASN A 297 -18.54 4.85 -21.81
C ASN A 297 -18.01 4.22 -20.50
N ASP A 298 -17.45 3.00 -20.58
CA ASP A 298 -16.97 2.26 -19.41
C ASP A 298 -15.77 2.94 -18.71
N SER A 299 -15.13 3.89 -19.38
CA SER A 299 -13.96 4.64 -18.88
C SER A 299 -14.33 6.06 -18.43
N ILE A 300 -15.59 6.49 -18.56
CA ILE A 300 -16.04 7.86 -18.28
C ILE A 300 -16.89 7.84 -17.00
N ILE A 301 -16.41 8.49 -15.93
CA ILE A 301 -17.05 8.45 -14.62
C ILE A 301 -17.48 9.87 -14.20
N PRO A 302 -18.79 10.16 -14.10
CA PRO A 302 -19.27 11.42 -13.56
C PRO A 302 -19.00 11.49 -12.04
N GLY A 303 -18.38 12.56 -11.56
CA GLY A 303 -18.13 12.77 -10.13
C GLY A 303 -18.54 14.18 -9.66
N GLY A 304 -18.27 14.47 -8.38
CA GLY A 304 -18.56 15.78 -7.79
C GLY A 304 -17.62 16.90 -8.25
N ARG A 305 -17.80 18.09 -7.68
CA ARG A 305 -17.01 19.29 -7.94
C ARG A 305 -15.50 19.11 -7.71
N TYR A 306 -15.14 18.30 -6.72
CA TYR A 306 -13.76 18.01 -6.34
C TYR A 306 -13.40 16.54 -6.60
N HIS A 307 -12.37 16.34 -7.42
CA HIS A 307 -11.72 15.05 -7.67
C HIS A 307 -10.39 14.97 -6.94
N ASN A 308 -9.66 13.87 -7.14
CA ASN A 308 -8.33 13.66 -6.54
C ASN A 308 -8.35 13.70 -5.00
N ARG A 309 -9.32 13.03 -4.39
CA ARG A 309 -9.49 13.00 -2.93
C ARG A 309 -8.31 12.38 -2.17
N ARG A 310 -7.36 11.73 -2.84
CA ARG A 310 -6.10 11.28 -2.24
C ARG A 310 -5.38 12.38 -1.45
N ASP A 311 -5.54 13.64 -1.84
CA ASP A 311 -4.89 14.76 -1.17
C ASP A 311 -5.37 14.91 0.28
N TYR A 312 -6.55 14.40 0.63
CA TYR A 312 -7.10 14.37 2.00
C TYR A 312 -6.19 13.62 3.00
N MET A 313 -5.28 12.77 2.52
CA MET A 313 -4.23 12.19 3.38
C MET A 313 -3.35 13.26 4.04
N ASN A 314 -3.18 14.41 3.38
CA ASN A 314 -2.39 15.56 3.84
C ASN A 314 -3.27 16.70 4.37
N PHE A 315 -4.50 16.41 4.77
CA PHE A 315 -5.36 17.39 5.42
C PHE A 315 -4.67 17.95 6.69
N PRO A 316 -4.63 19.28 6.88
CA PRO A 316 -3.93 19.89 8.00
C PRO A 316 -4.53 19.45 9.33
N ASN A 317 -3.69 19.29 10.36
CA ASN A 317 -4.18 18.92 11.70
C ASN A 317 -4.87 20.08 12.44
N LEU A 318 -4.68 21.32 11.99
CA LEU A 318 -5.24 22.55 12.59
C LEU A 318 -4.92 22.71 14.09
N GLY A 319 -3.88 22.04 14.60
CA GLY A 319 -3.61 21.96 16.04
C GLY A 319 -4.60 21.11 16.85
N ARG A 320 -5.60 20.48 16.21
CA ARG A 320 -6.65 19.65 16.84
C ARG A 320 -6.23 18.19 16.98
N PHE A 321 -5.26 17.94 17.85
CA PHE A 321 -4.75 16.58 18.12
C PHE A 321 -5.79 15.66 18.79
N ASP A 322 -6.84 16.23 19.38
CA ASP A 322 -8.00 15.52 19.91
C ASP A 322 -8.87 14.88 18.82
N LEU A 323 -8.81 15.41 17.58
CA LEU A 323 -9.50 14.86 16.41
C LEU A 323 -8.64 13.88 15.61
N LEU A 324 -7.49 13.46 16.17
CA LEU A 324 -6.55 12.53 15.59
C LEU A 324 -6.32 11.32 16.50
N TYR A 325 -5.86 10.21 15.93
CA TYR A 325 -5.35 9.09 16.69
C TYR A 325 -4.17 9.54 17.53
N LYS A 326 -4.19 9.14 18.80
CA LYS A 326 -3.04 9.30 19.67
C LYS A 326 -1.89 8.45 19.13
N THR A 327 -0.75 9.09 18.89
CA THR A 327 0.48 8.39 18.55
C THR A 327 1.02 7.73 19.81
N ASN A 328 1.20 6.42 19.78
CA ASN A 328 1.89 5.70 20.84
C ASN A 328 3.40 5.79 20.62
N GLU A 329 4.14 6.06 21.70
CA GLU A 329 5.60 5.95 21.67
C GLU A 329 6.01 4.48 21.49
N PRO A 330 6.92 4.17 20.53
CA PRO A 330 7.43 2.82 20.34
C PRO A 330 8.14 2.32 21.60
N LEU A 331 7.76 1.11 22.03
CA LEU A 331 8.25 0.50 23.26
C LEU A 331 9.67 -0.07 23.08
N PRO A 332 10.47 -0.10 24.16
CA PRO A 332 11.71 -0.86 24.20
C PRO A 332 11.44 -2.38 24.18
N VAL A 333 12.45 -3.14 23.78
CA VAL A 333 12.44 -4.61 23.79
C VAL A 333 13.12 -5.10 25.07
N PRO A 334 12.49 -5.98 25.88
CA PRO A 334 13.11 -6.52 27.09
C PRO A 334 14.49 -7.13 26.82
N ASN A 335 15.45 -6.88 27.72
CA ASN A 335 16.83 -7.39 27.64
C ASN A 335 17.65 -6.95 26.41
N LEU A 336 17.11 -6.10 25.54
CA LEU A 336 17.78 -5.53 24.38
C LEU A 336 17.86 -4.00 24.56
N SER A 337 19.02 -3.51 24.97
CA SER A 337 19.27 -2.08 25.10
C SER A 337 19.76 -1.49 23.78
N LEU A 338 19.42 -0.23 23.51
CA LEU A 338 20.04 0.57 22.45
C LEU A 338 21.42 1.09 22.86
N ASP A 339 21.68 1.10 24.17
CA ASP A 339 22.98 1.39 24.77
C ASP A 339 23.82 0.11 24.94
N GLY A 340 25.14 0.22 24.81
CA GLY A 340 26.05 -0.92 24.78
C GLY A 340 26.06 -1.70 23.45
N SER A 341 26.51 -2.95 23.48
CA SER A 341 26.62 -3.83 22.30
C SER A 341 25.35 -4.66 22.09
N ILE A 342 24.69 -4.45 20.95
CA ILE A 342 23.54 -5.24 20.52
C ILE A 342 23.96 -6.62 20.01
N LEU A 343 25.14 -6.73 19.39
CA LEU A 343 25.66 -8.02 18.89
C LEU A 343 25.95 -8.98 20.05
N ASP A 344 26.49 -8.47 21.17
CA ASP A 344 26.74 -9.27 22.36
C ASP A 344 25.46 -9.71 23.09
N LYS A 345 24.34 -9.01 22.88
CA LYS A 345 23.03 -9.48 23.35
C LYS A 345 22.48 -10.56 22.43
N ILE A 346 22.51 -10.34 21.11
CA ILE A 346 22.04 -11.31 20.11
C ILE A 346 22.87 -12.61 20.15
N SER A 347 24.13 -12.57 20.57
CA SER A 347 24.97 -13.77 20.72
C SER A 347 24.49 -14.72 21.82
N LYS A 348 23.67 -14.23 22.76
CA LYS A 348 23.16 -15.00 23.91
C LYS A 348 21.77 -15.56 23.67
N GLN A 349 20.93 -14.85 22.92
CA GLN A 349 19.56 -15.27 22.60
C GLN A 349 19.04 -14.52 21.37
N ASP A 350 18.00 -15.07 20.75
CA ASP A 350 17.29 -14.41 19.67
C ASP A 350 16.37 -13.29 20.22
N PHE A 351 16.06 -12.30 19.39
CA PHE A 351 15.11 -11.25 19.73
C PHE A 351 14.10 -11.04 18.60
N LEU A 352 12.87 -10.69 18.97
CA LEU A 352 11.81 -10.31 18.04
C LEU A 352 11.44 -8.84 18.24
N ILE A 353 11.29 -8.12 17.13
CA ILE A 353 10.83 -6.73 17.14
C ILE A 353 9.58 -6.62 16.31
N ASN A 354 8.51 -6.07 16.92
CA ASN A 354 7.24 -5.83 16.27
C ASN A 354 7.00 -4.32 16.10
N ALA A 355 7.46 -3.77 14.97
CA ALA A 355 7.16 -2.39 14.61
C ALA A 355 5.68 -2.27 14.20
N PRO A 356 4.97 -1.15 14.45
CA PRO A 356 5.44 0.07 15.10
C PRO A 356 5.35 0.04 16.64
N TYR A 357 4.87 -1.07 17.24
CA TYR A 357 4.68 -1.18 18.68
C TYR A 357 5.99 -1.08 19.45
N GLN A 358 7.07 -1.60 18.87
CA GLN A 358 8.43 -1.51 19.37
C GLN A 358 9.31 -0.72 18.40
N SER A 359 10.39 -0.14 18.92
CA SER A 359 11.22 0.79 18.15
C SER A 359 11.94 0.14 16.97
N PHE A 360 11.87 0.76 15.79
CA PHE A 360 12.68 0.37 14.64
C PHE A 360 14.19 0.71 14.82
N SER A 361 14.55 1.52 15.82
CA SER A 361 15.93 1.96 16.06
C SER A 361 16.90 0.82 16.33
N TYR A 362 16.45 -0.34 16.82
CA TYR A 362 17.28 -1.51 17.07
C TYR A 362 17.93 -2.06 15.78
N LEU A 363 17.21 -2.02 14.66
CA LEU A 363 17.76 -2.42 13.36
C LEU A 363 18.88 -1.46 12.93
N ILE A 364 18.64 -0.16 13.11
CA ILE A 364 19.65 0.87 12.81
C ILE A 364 20.86 0.70 13.73
N LYS A 365 20.66 0.45 15.02
CA LYS A 365 21.72 0.18 15.99
C LYS A 365 22.55 -1.05 15.59
N PHE A 366 21.91 -2.14 15.17
CA PHE A 366 22.57 -3.35 14.67
C PHE A 366 23.50 -3.04 13.50
N LEU A 367 23.03 -2.32 12.49
CA LEU A 367 23.85 -1.97 11.33
C LEU A 367 24.95 -0.96 11.67
N ARG A 368 24.67 0.02 12.54
CA ARG A 368 25.67 1.00 12.99
C ARG A 368 26.79 0.34 13.78
N GLU A 369 26.46 -0.58 14.68
CA GLU A 369 27.46 -1.34 15.43
C GLU A 369 28.27 -2.23 14.50
N ALA A 370 27.62 -2.95 13.58
CA ALA A 370 28.30 -3.76 12.57
C ALA A 370 29.21 -2.94 11.65
N ALA A 371 28.87 -1.68 11.35
CA ALA A 371 29.70 -0.78 10.56
C ALA A 371 30.99 -0.37 11.28
N LEU A 372 30.94 -0.24 12.62
CA LEU A 372 32.05 0.22 13.45
C LEU A 372 32.91 -0.90 14.02
N ASP A 373 32.34 -2.07 14.32
CA ASP A 373 33.07 -3.17 14.96
C ASP A 373 34.23 -3.65 14.08
N PRO A 374 35.50 -3.58 14.55
CA PRO A 374 36.66 -4.02 13.78
C PRO A 374 36.67 -5.54 13.52
N LYS A 375 35.91 -6.33 14.29
CA LYS A 375 35.79 -7.78 14.10
C LYS A 375 34.83 -8.16 12.98
N VAL A 376 33.97 -7.25 12.54
CA VAL A 376 33.04 -7.50 11.43
C VAL A 376 33.76 -7.36 10.10
N THR A 377 33.68 -8.40 9.27
CA THR A 377 34.36 -8.48 7.98
C THR A 377 33.43 -8.24 6.80
N THR A 378 32.19 -8.74 6.90
CA THR A 378 31.23 -8.76 5.80
C THR A 378 29.85 -8.31 6.27
N ILE A 379 29.14 -7.55 5.44
CA ILE A 379 27.73 -7.21 5.61
C ILE A 379 27.01 -7.50 4.28
N LYS A 380 25.97 -8.32 4.31
CA LYS A 380 25.08 -8.57 3.16
C LYS A 380 23.65 -8.20 3.54
N ILE A 381 22.96 -7.41 2.71
CA ILE A 381 21.59 -6.94 2.99
C ILE A 381 20.75 -6.80 1.72
N THR A 382 19.44 -7.00 1.85
CA THR A 382 18.44 -6.80 0.79
C THR A 382 17.67 -5.50 1.06
N LEU A 383 17.51 -4.65 0.03
CA LEU A 383 16.83 -3.37 0.09
C LEU A 383 15.84 -3.24 -1.06
N TYR A 384 14.55 -3.09 -0.75
CA TYR A 384 13.49 -3.00 -1.76
C TYR A 384 13.02 -1.55 -2.00
N ARG A 385 12.80 -0.79 -0.93
CA ARG A 385 12.37 0.63 -0.96
C ARG A 385 13.10 1.43 0.08
N LEU A 386 13.76 2.50 -0.33
CA LEU A 386 14.56 3.35 0.56
C LEU A 386 13.77 4.58 0.99
N ALA A 387 13.92 4.98 2.26
CA ALA A 387 13.45 6.28 2.71
C ALA A 387 14.34 7.39 2.11
N LYS A 388 13.77 8.57 1.83
CA LYS A 388 14.50 9.71 1.24
C LYS A 388 15.78 10.13 1.99
N ASN A 389 15.84 9.85 3.30
CA ASN A 389 16.98 10.09 4.18
C ASN A 389 17.24 8.82 5.01
N SER A 390 17.72 7.75 4.38
CA SER A 390 17.87 6.44 5.04
C SER A 390 19.15 6.34 5.87
N GLN A 391 18.98 6.12 7.18
CA GLN A 391 20.08 5.88 8.14
C GLN A 391 20.74 4.51 7.91
N ILE A 392 20.00 3.59 7.29
CA ILE A 392 20.50 2.29 6.87
C ILE A 392 21.58 2.47 5.81
N ILE A 393 21.32 3.27 4.76
CA ILE A 393 22.29 3.55 3.71
C ILE A 393 23.54 4.23 4.29
N SER A 394 23.35 5.24 5.17
CA SER A 394 24.48 5.88 5.85
C SER A 394 25.33 4.90 6.66
N SER A 395 24.71 3.92 7.31
CA SER A 395 25.42 2.88 8.08
C SER A 395 26.22 1.94 7.16
N LEU A 396 25.65 1.55 6.02
CA LEU A 396 26.31 0.70 5.04
C LEU A 396 27.50 1.40 4.36
N ILE A 397 27.35 2.68 4.02
CA ILE A 397 28.46 3.51 3.50
C ILE A 397 29.58 3.62 4.54
N ASN A 398 29.24 3.86 5.80
CA ASN A 398 30.22 3.89 6.88
C ASN A 398 30.96 2.54 7.03
N ALA A 399 30.24 1.42 6.93
CA ALA A 399 30.86 0.10 6.96
C ALA A 399 31.89 -0.11 5.84
N ALA A 400 31.55 0.30 4.61
CA ALA A 400 32.46 0.22 3.46
C ALA A 400 33.70 1.11 3.66
N LYS A 401 33.51 2.35 4.15
CA LYS A 401 34.62 3.26 4.51
C LYS A 401 35.54 2.69 5.59
N ASN A 402 35.00 1.91 6.52
CA ASN A 402 35.77 1.17 7.53
C ASN A 402 36.38 -0.14 7.02
N GLY A 403 36.46 -0.35 5.69
CA GLY A 403 37.13 -1.48 5.06
C GLY A 403 36.35 -2.80 5.06
N LYS A 404 35.06 -2.78 5.41
CA LYS A 404 34.22 -3.99 5.45
C LYS A 404 33.71 -4.32 4.05
N LYS A 405 33.57 -5.61 3.74
CA LYS A 405 32.95 -6.05 2.48
C LYS A 405 31.44 -5.92 2.58
N VAL A 406 30.88 -4.89 1.95
CA VAL A 406 29.43 -4.64 1.97
C VAL A 406 28.82 -5.06 0.63
N THR A 407 27.79 -5.92 0.68
CA THR A 407 27.00 -6.31 -0.48
C THR A 407 25.54 -5.96 -0.26
N VAL A 408 24.95 -5.23 -1.21
CA VAL A 408 23.55 -4.80 -1.16
C VAL A 408 22.83 -5.31 -2.39
N GLN A 409 21.81 -6.13 -2.18
CA GLN A 409 20.84 -6.45 -3.22
C GLN A 409 19.78 -5.34 -3.24
N ILE A 410 19.59 -4.68 -4.38
CA ILE A 410 18.59 -3.61 -4.55
C ILE A 410 17.72 -3.85 -5.78
N GLU A 411 16.42 -3.56 -5.64
CA GLU A 411 15.48 -3.52 -6.75
C GLU A 411 15.28 -2.08 -7.23
N LEU A 412 15.84 -1.74 -8.41
CA LEU A 412 15.66 -0.41 -9.01
C LEU A 412 14.23 -0.21 -9.52
N GLN A 413 13.54 -1.29 -9.89
CA GLN A 413 12.17 -1.27 -10.44
C GLN A 413 11.09 -1.32 -9.33
N ALA A 414 11.39 -0.77 -8.15
CA ALA A 414 10.42 -0.66 -7.08
C ALA A 414 9.51 0.56 -7.33
N ARG A 415 8.21 0.29 -7.48
CA ARG A 415 7.20 1.32 -7.79
C ARG A 415 7.30 2.54 -6.86
N PHE A 416 7.32 3.74 -7.46
CA PHE A 416 7.27 5.09 -6.85
C PHE A 416 8.57 5.62 -6.23
N ASP A 417 9.59 4.78 -6.09
CA ASP A 417 10.86 5.13 -5.44
C ASP A 417 12.05 5.07 -6.41
N GLU A 418 11.79 4.97 -7.72
CA GLU A 418 12.81 4.67 -8.74
C GLU A 418 13.94 5.72 -8.73
N ALA A 419 13.59 7.01 -8.68
CA ALA A 419 14.57 8.09 -8.66
C ALA A 419 15.45 8.07 -7.39
N SER A 420 14.86 7.76 -6.23
CA SER A 420 15.61 7.68 -4.96
C SER A 420 16.52 6.45 -4.94
N ASN A 421 16.03 5.31 -5.43
CA ASN A 421 16.81 4.07 -5.50
C ASN A 421 18.01 4.21 -6.45
N ILE A 422 17.84 4.89 -7.60
CA ILE A 422 18.94 5.16 -8.55
C ILE A 422 19.99 6.05 -7.90
N SER A 423 19.60 7.18 -7.28
CA SER A 423 20.55 8.08 -6.63
C SER A 423 21.34 7.40 -5.50
N TYR A 424 20.67 6.59 -4.67
CA TYR A 424 21.36 5.84 -3.64
C TYR A 424 22.25 4.73 -4.18
N ALA A 425 21.88 4.09 -5.30
CA ALA A 425 22.72 3.10 -5.94
C ALA A 425 24.04 3.72 -6.43
N GLU A 426 23.98 4.86 -7.10
CA GLU A 426 25.17 5.60 -7.54
C GLU A 426 26.07 6.01 -6.37
N GLN A 427 25.46 6.50 -5.28
CA GLN A 427 26.18 6.87 -4.06
C GLN A 427 26.88 5.64 -3.44
N MET A 428 26.18 4.52 -3.26
CA MET A 428 26.74 3.31 -2.68
C MET A 428 27.89 2.73 -3.51
N GLN A 429 27.77 2.74 -4.85
CA GLN A 429 28.82 2.24 -5.74
C GLN A 429 30.10 3.07 -5.63
N THR A 430 29.96 4.39 -5.56
CA THR A 430 31.09 5.32 -5.43
C THR A 430 31.86 5.08 -4.13
N GLU A 431 31.17 4.64 -3.08
CA GLU A 431 31.74 4.34 -1.76
C GLU A 431 32.24 2.89 -1.63
N GLY A 432 32.31 2.14 -2.74
CA GLY A 432 32.90 0.79 -2.79
C GLY A 432 31.97 -0.34 -2.32
N ILE A 433 30.66 -0.09 -2.21
CA ILE A 433 29.67 -1.13 -1.90
C ILE A 433 29.38 -1.96 -3.16
N ASN A 434 29.40 -3.28 -3.01
CA ASN A 434 29.01 -4.20 -4.07
C ASN A 434 27.48 -4.23 -4.23
N LEU A 435 26.96 -3.77 -5.36
CA LEU A 435 25.51 -3.79 -5.64
C LEU A 435 25.12 -4.97 -6.53
N ILE A 436 24.07 -5.69 -6.12
CA ILE A 436 23.43 -6.73 -6.93
C ILE A 436 22.05 -6.19 -7.39
N PHE A 437 21.92 -5.95 -8.69
CA PHE A 437 20.71 -5.40 -9.29
C PHE A 437 19.75 -6.50 -9.75
N GLY A 438 18.68 -6.72 -8.98
CA GLY A 438 17.60 -7.66 -9.32
C GLY A 438 18.07 -9.05 -9.79
N ILE A 439 17.14 -9.85 -10.32
CA ILE A 439 17.46 -11.08 -11.05
C ILE A 439 16.58 -11.09 -12.29
N LYS A 440 17.13 -11.42 -13.46
CA LYS A 440 16.34 -11.43 -14.70
C LYS A 440 15.15 -12.38 -14.57
N GLY A 441 13.94 -11.83 -14.59
CA GLY A 441 12.68 -12.57 -14.50
C GLY A 441 12.20 -12.89 -13.07
N LEU A 442 12.91 -12.49 -12.02
CA LEU A 442 12.49 -12.63 -10.62
C LEU A 442 12.64 -11.32 -9.86
N LYS A 443 11.61 -10.91 -9.13
CA LYS A 443 11.73 -9.78 -8.19
C LYS A 443 12.19 -10.30 -6.83
N VAL A 444 13.17 -9.64 -6.22
CA VAL A 444 13.62 -9.95 -4.86
C VAL A 444 12.74 -9.17 -3.87
N HIS A 445 12.08 -9.90 -2.98
CA HIS A 445 11.16 -9.34 -2.00
C HIS A 445 11.41 -9.92 -0.59
N SER A 446 12.47 -10.68 -0.40
CA SER A 446 12.99 -11.03 0.92
C SER A 446 13.58 -9.82 1.63
N LYS A 447 13.52 -9.81 2.98
CA LYS A 447 14.13 -8.78 3.83
C LYS A 447 15.02 -9.43 4.86
N ILE A 448 16.24 -9.65 4.41
CA ILE A 448 17.26 -10.42 5.09
C ILE A 448 18.55 -9.60 5.17
N CYS A 449 19.25 -9.77 6.28
CA CYS A 449 20.60 -9.26 6.49
C CYS A 449 21.44 -10.33 7.18
N VAL A 450 22.69 -10.47 6.77
CA VAL A 450 23.68 -11.29 7.47
C VAL A 450 24.99 -10.51 7.57
N ILE A 451 25.60 -10.54 8.75
CA ILE A 451 26.94 -10.02 9.01
C ILE A 451 27.84 -11.17 9.44
N GLU A 452 29.10 -11.10 9.03
CA GLU A 452 30.13 -12.05 9.43
C GLU A 452 31.14 -11.34 10.33
N ARG A 453 31.41 -11.93 11.50
CA ARG A 453 32.27 -11.39 12.55
C ARG A 453 33.30 -12.45 12.96
N ILE A 454 34.56 -12.06 13.10
CA ILE A 454 35.62 -12.94 13.59
C ILE A 454 35.64 -12.88 15.12
N GLU A 455 35.35 -14.02 15.76
CA GLU A 455 35.42 -14.20 17.21
C GLU A 455 36.31 -15.39 17.53
N GLU A 456 37.34 -15.19 18.35
CA GLU A 456 38.29 -16.26 18.73
C GLU A 456 38.88 -17.00 17.52
N GLY A 457 39.18 -16.25 16.44
CA GLY A 457 39.70 -16.80 15.19
C GLY A 457 38.68 -17.57 14.33
N LYS A 458 37.41 -17.65 14.74
CA LYS A 458 36.33 -18.32 14.01
C LYS A 458 35.34 -17.32 13.44
N LEU A 459 34.80 -17.63 12.27
CA LEU A 459 33.74 -16.86 11.64
C LEU A 459 32.41 -17.18 12.32
N LYS A 460 31.79 -16.18 12.97
CA LYS A 460 30.42 -16.24 13.46
C LYS A 460 29.53 -15.32 12.66
N ARG A 461 28.27 -15.74 12.49
CA ARG A 461 27.25 -14.96 11.79
C ARG A 461 26.24 -14.38 12.76
N TYR A 462 25.79 -13.16 12.46
CA TYR A 462 24.62 -12.53 13.06
C TYR A 462 23.72 -12.02 11.94
N GLY A 463 22.41 -11.95 12.14
CA GLY A 463 21.56 -11.47 11.07
C GLY A 463 20.12 -11.23 11.45
N LEU A 464 19.39 -10.76 10.43
CA LEU A 464 18.01 -10.32 10.52
C LEU A 464 17.16 -11.05 9.48
N VAL A 465 15.94 -11.43 9.86
CA VAL A 465 14.89 -11.83 8.91
C VAL A 465 13.61 -11.09 9.25
N SER A 466 13.05 -10.37 8.29
CA SER A 466 11.86 -9.52 8.50
C SER A 466 10.72 -9.84 7.55
N THR A 467 9.49 -9.60 8.03
CA THR A 467 8.28 -9.61 7.18
C THR A 467 8.17 -8.33 6.33
N GLY A 468 8.83 -7.25 6.76
CA GLY A 468 8.69 -5.89 6.25
C GLY A 468 9.94 -5.32 5.61
N ASN A 469 9.79 -4.23 4.86
CA ASN A 469 10.92 -3.49 4.30
C ASN A 469 11.77 -2.84 5.39
N PHE A 470 13.07 -2.74 5.14
CA PHE A 470 13.97 -1.93 5.95
C PHE A 470 13.82 -0.44 5.60
N ASN A 471 12.70 0.15 6.03
CA ASN A 471 12.34 1.53 5.73
C ASN A 471 11.71 2.21 6.96
N GLU A 472 12.40 3.25 7.43
CA GLU A 472 12.09 3.99 8.65
C GLU A 472 10.73 4.70 8.61
N ALA A 473 10.28 5.11 7.42
CA ALA A 473 9.00 5.79 7.25
C ALA A 473 7.84 4.80 7.34
N THR A 474 7.95 3.65 6.65
CA THR A 474 6.90 2.62 6.70
C THR A 474 6.82 1.93 8.05
N ALA A 475 7.95 1.74 8.75
CA ALA A 475 7.99 1.11 10.06
C ALA A 475 7.15 1.81 11.15
N LYS A 476 6.74 3.07 10.94
CA LYS A 476 5.86 3.82 11.84
C LYS A 476 4.37 3.48 11.69
N ILE A 477 3.99 2.87 10.57
CA ILE A 477 2.58 2.65 10.19
C ILE A 477 2.32 1.16 9.88
N TYR A 478 3.33 0.43 9.40
CA TYR A 478 3.23 -0.96 9.00
C TYR A 478 3.55 -1.86 10.18
N THR A 479 2.68 -2.84 10.43
CA THR A 479 2.93 -3.86 11.46
C THR A 479 3.86 -4.93 10.90
N ASP A 480 5.12 -4.90 11.28
CA ASP A 480 6.13 -5.81 10.76
C ASP A 480 6.98 -6.43 11.87
N VAL A 481 7.30 -7.69 11.68
CA VAL A 481 8.04 -8.50 12.66
C VAL A 481 9.44 -8.79 12.11
N THR A 482 10.45 -8.52 12.93
CA THR A 482 11.86 -8.75 12.57
C THR A 482 12.53 -9.62 13.63
N LEU A 483 13.05 -10.76 13.19
CA LEU A 483 13.88 -11.65 14.00
C LEU A 483 15.34 -11.20 13.92
N PHE A 484 15.98 -11.04 15.08
CA PHE A 484 17.42 -10.88 15.26
C PHE A 484 17.96 -12.20 15.80
N THR A 485 18.96 -12.78 15.15
CA THR A 485 19.45 -14.12 15.51
C THR A 485 20.95 -14.29 15.30
N CYS A 486 21.55 -15.15 16.12
CA CYS A 486 22.90 -15.72 15.89
C CYS A 486 22.83 -17.21 15.51
N HIS A 487 21.67 -17.73 15.09
CA HIS A 487 21.50 -19.13 14.72
C HIS A 487 22.25 -19.46 13.42
N GLN A 488 23.44 -20.05 13.56
CA GLN A 488 24.40 -20.22 12.47
C GLN A 488 23.83 -20.94 11.24
N GLN A 489 22.92 -21.91 11.43
CA GLN A 489 22.35 -22.68 10.31
C GLN A 489 21.30 -21.88 9.52
N ILE A 490 20.56 -20.97 10.16
CA ILE A 490 19.62 -20.06 9.48
C ILE A 490 20.43 -19.05 8.67
N LEU A 491 21.45 -18.45 9.29
CA LEU A 491 22.29 -17.44 8.65
C LEU A 491 23.15 -18.02 7.51
N LYS A 492 23.56 -19.29 7.61
CA LYS A 492 24.19 -20.00 6.50
C LYS A 492 23.23 -20.23 5.33
N ASP A 493 21.94 -20.44 5.59
CA ASP A 493 20.94 -20.50 4.53
C ASP A 493 20.69 -19.10 3.91
N ILE A 494 20.76 -18.01 4.69
CA ILE A 494 20.72 -16.63 4.17
C ILE A 494 21.90 -16.39 3.21
N ASP A 495 23.12 -16.79 3.57
CA ASP A 495 24.27 -16.66 2.68
C ASP A 495 24.05 -17.36 1.33
N LYS A 496 23.48 -18.57 1.33
CA LYS A 496 23.11 -19.26 0.08
C LYS A 496 22.05 -18.52 -0.74
N VAL A 497 21.20 -17.71 -0.11
CA VAL A 497 20.26 -16.83 -0.82
C VAL A 497 21.03 -15.70 -1.52
N PHE A 498 22.04 -15.11 -0.89
CA PHE A 498 22.92 -14.15 -1.55
C PHE A 498 23.77 -14.78 -2.66
N ASP A 499 24.25 -16.00 -2.48
CA ASP A 499 24.96 -16.75 -3.54
C ASP A 499 24.03 -16.99 -4.75
N PHE A 500 22.74 -17.24 -4.52
CA PHE A 500 21.74 -17.36 -5.58
C PHE A 500 21.50 -16.02 -6.31
N PHE A 501 21.57 -14.88 -5.61
CA PHE A 501 21.46 -13.57 -6.25
C PHE A 501 22.61 -13.30 -7.22
N ASP A 502 23.82 -13.73 -6.85
CA ASP A 502 25.01 -13.60 -7.69
C ASP A 502 25.03 -14.64 -8.83
N VAL A 503 24.68 -15.90 -8.53
CA VAL A 503 24.76 -17.03 -9.46
C VAL A 503 23.42 -17.76 -9.56
N ASN A 504 22.48 -17.14 -10.29
CA ASN A 504 21.06 -17.53 -10.34
C ASN A 504 20.74 -18.89 -11.00
N PHE A 505 21.69 -19.55 -11.67
CA PHE A 505 21.48 -20.89 -12.23
C PHE A 505 21.75 -22.01 -11.21
N ARG A 506 22.36 -21.70 -10.06
CA ARG A 506 22.61 -22.68 -8.99
C ARG A 506 21.43 -22.74 -8.03
N VAL A 507 20.66 -23.83 -8.12
CA VAL A 507 19.58 -24.09 -7.17
C VAL A 507 20.15 -24.66 -5.88
N HIS A 508 20.11 -23.87 -4.81
CA HIS A 508 20.60 -24.28 -3.49
C HIS A 508 19.54 -25.07 -2.72
N ARG A 509 19.96 -26.06 -1.94
CA ARG A 509 19.11 -26.69 -0.92
C ARG A 509 19.24 -25.94 0.41
N TYR A 510 18.11 -25.41 0.87
CA TYR A 510 17.96 -24.78 2.18
C TYR A 510 17.49 -25.81 3.21
N LYS A 511 18.13 -25.84 4.38
CA LYS A 511 17.82 -26.81 5.43
C LYS A 511 16.72 -26.29 6.36
N HIS A 512 16.74 -24.99 6.66
CA HIS A 512 15.85 -24.34 7.62
C HIS A 512 14.91 -23.37 6.93
N LEU A 513 15.45 -22.47 6.10
CA LEU A 513 14.64 -21.48 5.39
C LEU A 513 13.80 -22.14 4.29
N ILE A 514 12.59 -21.64 4.11
CA ILE A 514 11.76 -21.94 2.94
C ILE A 514 11.88 -20.76 1.98
N VAL A 515 12.44 -21.01 0.79
CA VAL A 515 12.82 -19.96 -0.16
C VAL A 515 12.07 -20.15 -1.49
N SER A 516 11.37 -19.10 -1.92
CA SER A 516 10.75 -19.03 -3.25
C SER A 516 11.80 -18.72 -4.32
N PRO A 517 11.65 -19.16 -5.58
CA PRO A 517 10.46 -19.84 -6.12
C PRO A 517 10.51 -21.38 -6.06
N HIS A 518 11.59 -21.97 -5.56
CA HIS A 518 11.86 -23.39 -5.81
C HIS A 518 11.16 -24.36 -4.85
N TYR A 519 10.97 -23.99 -3.58
CA TYR A 519 10.57 -24.95 -2.54
C TYR A 519 9.29 -24.59 -1.78
N THR A 520 8.83 -23.35 -1.88
CA THR A 520 7.79 -22.79 -1.01
C THR A 520 6.49 -23.56 -1.07
N ARG A 521 5.96 -23.78 -2.28
CA ARG A 521 4.71 -24.53 -2.49
C ARG A 521 4.77 -25.94 -1.91
N ASN A 522 5.79 -26.71 -2.29
CA ASN A 522 5.97 -28.09 -1.82
C ASN A 522 6.17 -28.18 -0.31
N ARG A 523 6.82 -27.19 0.31
CA ARG A 523 7.00 -27.15 1.77
C ARG A 523 5.68 -26.87 2.49
N PHE A 524 4.90 -25.89 2.05
CA PHE A 524 3.59 -25.64 2.65
C PHE A 524 2.61 -26.80 2.44
N TYR A 525 2.64 -27.45 1.27
CA TYR A 525 1.83 -28.65 1.04
C TYR A 525 2.14 -29.73 2.08
N LYS A 526 3.42 -30.03 2.32
CA LYS A 526 3.83 -31.00 3.34
C LYS A 526 3.39 -30.62 4.76
N LEU A 527 3.46 -29.33 5.11
CA LEU A 527 2.98 -28.84 6.41
C LEU A 527 1.47 -29.04 6.55
N ILE A 528 0.70 -28.73 5.50
CA ILE A 528 -0.76 -28.91 5.50
C ILE A 528 -1.14 -30.40 5.47
N ASP A 529 -0.45 -31.22 4.69
CA ASP A 529 -0.61 -32.68 4.63
C ASP A 529 -0.38 -33.33 5.99
N ARG A 530 0.61 -32.83 6.74
CA ARG A 530 0.85 -33.29 8.11
C ARG A 530 -0.35 -33.00 9.01
N GLU A 531 -0.92 -31.80 8.94
CA GLU A 531 -2.13 -31.47 9.72
C GLU A 531 -3.35 -32.28 9.27
N ILE A 532 -3.50 -32.54 7.96
CA ILE A 532 -4.53 -33.45 7.42
C ILE A 532 -4.41 -34.83 8.04
N ASN A 533 -3.20 -35.42 8.02
CA ASN A 533 -2.96 -36.74 8.60
C ASN A 533 -3.21 -36.75 10.11
N ASN A 534 -2.81 -35.68 10.82
CA ASN A 534 -3.08 -35.54 12.25
C ASN A 534 -4.59 -35.53 12.53
N ALA A 535 -5.38 -34.77 11.76
CA ALA A 535 -6.83 -34.70 11.91
C ALA A 535 -7.52 -36.05 11.65
N ILE A 536 -7.11 -36.76 10.58
CA ILE A 536 -7.62 -38.10 10.25
C ILE A 536 -7.35 -39.10 11.38
N LEU A 537 -6.18 -38.98 12.03
CA LEU A 537 -5.80 -39.81 13.17
C LEU A 537 -6.43 -39.37 14.50
N GLY A 538 -7.26 -38.32 14.51
CA GLY A 538 -7.88 -37.78 15.72
C GLY A 538 -6.94 -37.00 16.64
N ASN A 539 -5.73 -36.65 16.17
CA ASN A 539 -4.80 -35.80 16.90
C ASN A 539 -5.19 -34.32 16.79
N GLU A 540 -4.62 -33.48 17.66
CA GLU A 540 -4.77 -32.02 17.54
C GLU A 540 -4.20 -31.53 16.20
N ALA A 541 -5.05 -30.89 15.41
CA ALA A 541 -4.74 -30.41 14.08
C ALA A 541 -5.42 -29.06 13.81
N TYR A 542 -4.60 -28.02 13.68
CA TYR A 542 -5.05 -26.68 13.32
C TYR A 542 -4.01 -25.94 12.47
N ILE A 543 -4.49 -24.96 11.71
CA ILE A 543 -3.67 -24.06 10.91
C ILE A 543 -4.11 -22.62 11.19
N LYS A 544 -3.17 -21.75 11.56
CA LYS A 544 -3.40 -20.32 11.76
C LYS A 544 -2.53 -19.53 10.80
N LEU A 545 -3.14 -18.78 9.88
CA LEU A 545 -2.41 -18.03 8.85
C LEU A 545 -2.76 -16.54 8.93
N LYS A 546 -1.74 -15.70 9.06
CA LYS A 546 -1.84 -14.25 8.93
C LYS A 546 -1.02 -13.83 7.72
N MET A 547 -1.60 -13.06 6.81
CA MET A 547 -0.90 -12.52 5.64
C MET A 547 -1.68 -11.36 5.02
N ASN A 548 -1.11 -10.73 4.00
CA ASN A 548 -1.77 -9.62 3.31
C ASN A 548 -2.74 -10.11 2.25
N SER A 549 -2.42 -11.22 1.57
CA SER A 549 -3.23 -11.71 0.46
C SER A 549 -3.19 -13.24 0.30
N LEU A 550 -4.33 -13.83 -0.03
CA LEU A 550 -4.50 -15.24 -0.35
C LEU A 550 -5.28 -15.35 -1.66
N SER A 551 -4.60 -15.69 -2.76
CA SER A 551 -5.22 -15.79 -4.09
C SER A 551 -4.67 -16.92 -4.97
N ASP A 552 -3.74 -17.73 -4.47
CA ASP A 552 -3.26 -18.91 -5.20
C ASP A 552 -4.27 -20.07 -5.08
N PHE A 553 -4.90 -20.45 -6.20
CA PHE A 553 -5.97 -21.46 -6.18
C PHE A 553 -5.49 -22.81 -5.68
N ALA A 554 -4.28 -23.24 -6.02
CA ALA A 554 -3.79 -24.55 -5.61
C ALA A 554 -3.49 -24.60 -4.10
N MET A 555 -2.99 -23.50 -3.50
CA MET A 555 -2.93 -23.37 -2.04
C MET A 555 -4.32 -23.33 -1.40
N ILE A 556 -5.29 -22.63 -1.99
CA ILE A 556 -6.68 -22.57 -1.49
C ILE A 556 -7.33 -23.95 -1.54
N ASP A 557 -7.17 -24.70 -2.63
CA ASP A 557 -7.63 -26.08 -2.77
C ASP A 557 -7.06 -26.97 -1.66
N LYS A 558 -5.78 -26.78 -1.33
CA LYS A 558 -5.13 -27.54 -0.27
C LYS A 558 -5.70 -27.20 1.11
N LEU A 559 -6.08 -25.94 1.34
CA LEU A 559 -6.79 -25.54 2.57
C LEU A 559 -8.23 -26.09 2.61
N TYR A 560 -8.94 -26.16 1.48
CA TYR A 560 -10.24 -26.82 1.40
C TYR A 560 -10.14 -28.33 1.67
N GLU A 561 -9.09 -28.98 1.17
CA GLU A 561 -8.80 -30.38 1.50
C GLU A 561 -8.58 -30.58 3.01
N ALA A 562 -7.76 -29.71 3.63
CA ALA A 562 -7.55 -29.73 5.07
C ALA A 562 -8.83 -29.51 5.88
N SER A 563 -9.68 -28.56 5.44
CA SER A 563 -11.00 -28.37 6.05
C SER A 563 -11.87 -29.62 5.96
N ARG A 564 -11.92 -30.29 4.80
CA ARG A 564 -12.69 -31.54 4.62
C ARG A 564 -12.17 -32.68 5.50
N ALA A 565 -10.87 -32.72 5.78
CA ALA A 565 -10.25 -33.69 6.67
C ALA A 565 -10.47 -33.38 8.18
N GLY A 566 -11.10 -32.26 8.52
CA GLY A 566 -11.40 -31.88 9.90
C GLY A 566 -10.41 -30.91 10.55
N VAL A 567 -9.38 -30.45 9.82
CA VAL A 567 -8.40 -29.47 10.32
C VAL A 567 -9.10 -28.13 10.57
N LYS A 568 -8.90 -27.54 11.76
CA LYS A 568 -9.43 -26.20 12.09
C LYS A 568 -8.52 -25.11 11.54
N ILE A 569 -9.06 -24.19 10.74
CA ILE A 569 -8.26 -23.19 10.02
C ILE A 569 -8.74 -21.77 10.36
N GLN A 570 -7.82 -20.92 10.82
CA GLN A 570 -8.07 -19.52 11.15
C GLN A 570 -7.22 -18.61 10.25
N LEU A 571 -7.87 -17.72 9.51
CA LEU A 571 -7.21 -16.84 8.54
C LEU A 571 -7.36 -15.36 8.93
N GLN A 572 -6.25 -14.65 9.08
CA GLN A 572 -6.20 -13.19 9.20
C GLN A 572 -5.63 -12.60 7.92
N ILE A 573 -6.51 -12.27 6.96
CA ILE A 573 -6.13 -11.77 5.64
C ILE A 573 -6.61 -10.34 5.49
N ARG A 574 -5.72 -9.35 5.57
CA ARG A 574 -6.19 -7.94 5.53
C ARG A 574 -6.68 -7.51 4.14
N GLY A 575 -6.02 -7.96 3.08
CA GLY A 575 -6.26 -7.58 1.69
C GLY A 575 -7.12 -8.58 0.92
N ILE A 576 -6.58 -9.06 -0.20
CA ILE A 576 -7.25 -10.01 -1.10
C ILE A 576 -7.39 -11.37 -0.42
N CYS A 577 -8.59 -11.92 -0.41
CA CYS A 577 -8.87 -13.31 -0.06
C CYS A 577 -9.81 -13.91 -1.12
N SER A 578 -9.30 -14.83 -1.94
CA SER A 578 -10.09 -15.57 -2.93
C SER A 578 -10.76 -16.82 -2.34
N LEU A 579 -10.38 -17.22 -1.12
CA LEU A 579 -10.98 -18.32 -0.39
C LEU A 579 -12.36 -17.92 0.15
N ILE A 580 -13.35 -18.81 0.04
CA ILE A 580 -14.69 -18.65 0.62
C ILE A 580 -14.78 -19.49 1.89
N PRO A 581 -14.86 -18.88 3.09
CA PRO A 581 -14.96 -19.60 4.36
C PRO A 581 -16.40 -20.08 4.66
N GLY A 582 -16.55 -21.11 5.49
CA GLY A 582 -17.83 -21.52 6.09
C GLY A 582 -18.80 -22.32 5.21
N ILE A 583 -18.37 -22.86 4.06
CA ILE A 583 -19.23 -23.64 3.17
C ILE A 583 -19.18 -25.13 3.56
N LYS A 584 -20.36 -25.71 3.87
CA LYS A 584 -20.51 -27.14 4.22
C LYS A 584 -19.87 -28.04 3.16
N GLY A 585 -19.04 -28.99 3.57
CA GLY A 585 -18.35 -29.93 2.67
C GLY A 585 -17.19 -29.33 1.85
N MET A 586 -16.82 -28.05 2.06
CA MET A 586 -15.68 -27.40 1.41
C MET A 586 -14.78 -26.66 2.40
N SER A 587 -15.36 -25.75 3.19
CA SER A 587 -14.62 -24.82 4.06
C SER A 587 -15.30 -24.61 5.42
N GLU A 588 -16.12 -25.56 5.88
CA GLU A 588 -16.86 -25.47 7.15
C GLU A 588 -15.96 -25.35 8.38
N ASN A 589 -14.70 -25.80 8.28
CA ASN A 589 -13.70 -25.66 9.34
C ASN A 589 -12.76 -24.47 9.13
N ILE A 590 -13.07 -23.59 8.17
CA ILE A 590 -12.27 -22.39 7.86
C ILE A 590 -13.04 -21.14 8.28
N GLU A 591 -12.42 -20.37 9.17
CA GLU A 591 -12.85 -19.02 9.52
C GLU A 591 -11.84 -17.99 9.00
N ALA A 592 -12.32 -16.89 8.43
CA ALA A 592 -11.46 -15.85 7.89
C ALA A 592 -11.93 -14.45 8.28
N ILE A 593 -11.00 -13.65 8.81
CA ILE A 593 -11.19 -12.25 9.14
C ILE A 593 -10.21 -11.34 8.41
N SER A 594 -10.57 -10.06 8.34
CA SER A 594 -9.72 -8.96 7.93
C SER A 594 -9.72 -7.89 9.02
N ILE A 595 -8.54 -7.39 9.36
CA ILE A 595 -8.38 -6.26 10.28
C ILE A 595 -7.83 -5.10 9.45
N VAL A 596 -8.58 -4.01 9.43
CA VAL A 596 -8.20 -2.71 8.87
C VAL A 596 -8.43 -1.71 10.00
N ASP A 597 -7.38 -1.00 10.40
CA ASP A 597 -7.35 -0.11 11.55
C ASP A 597 -6.24 0.95 11.33
N ASN A 598 -5.85 1.69 12.36
CA ASN A 598 -4.84 2.76 12.30
C ASN A 598 -3.50 2.30 11.70
N TYR A 599 -2.96 1.17 12.16
CA TYR A 599 -1.78 0.57 11.56
C TYR A 599 -2.14 -0.38 10.41
N LEU A 600 -1.28 -0.44 9.41
CA LEU A 600 -1.42 -1.32 8.27
C LEU A 600 -0.92 -2.72 8.65
N GLU A 601 -1.84 -3.69 8.70
CA GLU A 601 -1.54 -5.11 8.95
C GLU A 601 -0.63 -5.68 7.86
N HIS A 602 0.67 -5.89 8.13
CA HIS A 602 1.65 -6.25 7.08
C HIS A 602 2.42 -7.55 7.35
N SER A 603 2.57 -7.92 8.62
CA SER A 603 3.21 -9.16 9.04
C SER A 603 2.56 -10.40 8.41
N ARG A 604 3.41 -11.39 8.06
CA ARG A 604 2.96 -12.72 7.64
C ARG A 604 3.46 -13.75 8.64
N ILE A 605 2.53 -14.45 9.27
CA ILE A 605 2.77 -15.43 10.33
C ILE A 605 2.02 -16.71 9.97
N PHE A 606 2.69 -17.85 10.03
CA PHE A 606 2.09 -19.15 9.78
C PHE A 606 2.34 -20.07 10.97
N ILE A 607 1.28 -20.67 11.52
CA ILE A 607 1.36 -21.56 12.67
C ILE A 607 0.62 -22.87 12.34
N PHE A 608 1.28 -23.99 12.59
CA PHE A 608 0.75 -25.34 12.41
C PHE A 608 0.77 -26.08 13.75
N ALA A 609 -0.29 -26.82 14.07
CA ALA A 609 -0.43 -27.47 15.38
C ALA A 609 0.61 -28.56 15.63
N ASN A 610 0.92 -29.35 14.59
CA ASN A 610 1.92 -30.41 14.64
C ASN A 610 1.77 -31.32 15.87
N LYS A 611 0.55 -31.85 16.08
CA LYS A 611 0.24 -32.81 17.15
C LYS A 611 0.54 -32.26 18.57
N GLY A 612 0.20 -30.98 18.80
CA GLY A 612 0.37 -30.30 20.09
C GLY A 612 1.74 -29.62 20.29
N GLU A 613 2.66 -29.77 19.33
CA GLU A 613 3.99 -29.14 19.34
C GLU A 613 4.08 -28.07 18.24
N PRO A 614 3.48 -26.88 18.44
CA PRO A 614 3.27 -25.94 17.36
C PRO A 614 4.57 -25.46 16.71
N GLU A 615 4.53 -25.34 15.39
CA GLU A 615 5.58 -24.73 14.58
C GLU A 615 5.10 -23.35 14.11
N ALA A 616 5.93 -22.32 14.34
CA ALA A 616 5.64 -20.95 13.91
C ALA A 616 6.68 -20.45 12.90
N TYR A 617 6.21 -19.66 11.95
CA TYR A 617 7.02 -19.09 10.88
C TYR A 617 6.69 -17.61 10.69
N ILE A 618 7.71 -16.80 10.39
CA ILE A 618 7.54 -15.46 9.81
C ILE A 618 7.91 -15.48 8.34
N SER A 619 7.27 -14.67 7.51
CA SER A 619 7.48 -14.69 6.06
C SER A 619 7.45 -13.32 5.41
N SER A 620 8.19 -13.18 4.31
CA SER A 620 8.01 -12.09 3.35
C SER A 620 6.95 -12.40 2.28
N ALA A 621 6.54 -13.67 2.16
CA ALA A 621 5.59 -14.14 1.15
C ALA A 621 4.13 -14.14 1.62
N ASP A 622 3.24 -13.74 0.73
CA ASP A 622 1.81 -14.04 0.77
C ASP A 622 1.51 -15.33 -0.01
N PHE A 623 0.32 -15.91 0.14
CA PHE A 623 -0.12 -17.04 -0.71
C PHE A 623 -0.73 -16.52 -2.02
N MET A 624 0.11 -15.89 -2.83
CA MET A 624 -0.16 -15.54 -4.22
C MET A 624 0.86 -16.24 -5.13
N THR A 625 0.44 -16.64 -6.33
CA THR A 625 1.30 -17.36 -7.29
C THR A 625 2.63 -16.64 -7.53
N ARG A 626 2.64 -15.30 -7.67
CA ARG A 626 3.89 -14.54 -7.81
C ARG A 626 4.85 -14.64 -6.62
N ASN A 627 4.36 -14.76 -5.39
CA ASN A 627 5.21 -14.87 -4.21
C ASN A 627 5.74 -16.28 -4.04
N LEU A 628 4.96 -17.29 -4.46
CA LEU A 628 5.35 -18.69 -4.37
C LEU A 628 6.32 -19.07 -5.49
N ASP A 629 6.09 -18.59 -6.71
CA ASP A 629 6.74 -19.10 -7.93
C ASP A 629 7.45 -18.02 -8.76
N GLY A 630 7.21 -16.73 -8.52
CA GLY A 630 7.68 -15.61 -9.36
C GLY A 630 8.59 -14.57 -8.67
N ARG A 631 8.96 -14.81 -7.41
CA ARG A 631 9.76 -13.91 -6.58
C ARG A 631 10.74 -14.69 -5.72
N VAL A 632 11.80 -14.03 -5.28
CA VAL A 632 12.63 -14.53 -4.19
C VAL A 632 12.08 -14.01 -2.88
N GLU A 633 11.51 -14.92 -2.11
CA GLU A 633 10.90 -14.67 -0.80
C GLU A 633 11.53 -15.61 0.22
N VAL A 634 11.55 -15.21 1.49
CA VAL A 634 12.09 -16.02 2.59
C VAL A 634 11.02 -16.20 3.66
N THR A 635 10.80 -17.45 4.05
CA THR A 635 10.04 -17.82 5.25
C THR A 635 10.99 -18.47 6.24
N CYS A 636 11.00 -17.95 7.46
CA CYS A 636 11.91 -18.36 8.53
C CYS A 636 11.16 -19.11 9.62
N PRO A 637 11.58 -20.33 9.99
CA PRO A 637 11.07 -20.99 11.19
C PRO A 637 11.55 -20.30 12.46
N ILE A 638 10.72 -20.33 13.50
CA ILE A 638 11.03 -19.76 14.81
C ILE A 638 11.32 -20.91 15.78
N TYR A 639 12.59 -21.04 16.16
CA TYR A 639 13.06 -22.10 17.05
C TYR A 639 13.03 -21.72 18.52
N ASP A 640 13.31 -20.45 18.84
CA ASP A 640 13.25 -19.97 20.21
C ASP A 640 11.80 -20.10 20.77
N PRO A 641 11.60 -20.81 21.88
CA PRO A 641 10.27 -21.10 22.41
C PRO A 641 9.54 -19.84 22.92
N GLU A 642 10.27 -18.85 23.45
CA GLU A 642 9.69 -17.60 23.95
C GLU A 642 9.23 -16.69 22.81
N ILE A 643 10.02 -16.62 21.74
CA ILE A 643 9.62 -15.91 20.50
C ILE A 643 8.47 -16.64 19.82
N LYS A 644 8.49 -17.98 19.80
CA LYS A 644 7.40 -18.77 19.24
C LYS A 644 6.09 -18.50 19.98
N LYS A 645 6.11 -18.50 21.31
CA LYS A 645 4.97 -18.14 22.15
C LYS A 645 4.48 -16.71 21.84
N GLU A 646 5.40 -15.76 21.75
CA GLU A 646 5.07 -14.37 21.39
C GLU A 646 4.30 -14.25 20.08
N ILE A 647 4.74 -14.98 19.04
CA ILE A 647 4.10 -14.97 17.72
C ILE A 647 2.70 -15.58 17.78
N ILE A 648 2.53 -16.66 18.54
CA ILE A 648 1.23 -17.30 18.75
C ILE A 648 0.29 -16.35 19.52
N ASP A 649 0.78 -15.69 20.56
CA ASP A 649 0.01 -14.72 21.35
C ASP A 649 -0.39 -13.51 20.50
N ALA A 650 0.53 -12.95 19.72
CA ALA A 650 0.24 -11.85 18.78
C ALA A 650 -0.82 -12.25 17.74
N PHE A 651 -0.78 -13.47 17.20
CA PHE A 651 -1.83 -13.99 16.34
C PHE A 651 -3.17 -14.05 17.10
N ASN A 652 -3.18 -14.62 18.31
CA ASN A 652 -4.39 -14.80 19.10
C ASN A 652 -5.03 -13.45 19.52
N ILE A 653 -4.22 -12.43 19.84
CA ILE A 653 -4.68 -11.06 20.11
C ILE A 653 -5.39 -10.50 18.87
N GLY A 654 -4.78 -10.61 17.69
CA GLY A 654 -5.42 -10.26 16.42
C GLY A 654 -6.74 -11.02 16.23
N TRP A 655 -6.72 -12.33 16.50
CA TRP A 655 -7.88 -13.20 16.34
C TRP A 655 -9.01 -12.90 17.32
N LYS A 656 -8.72 -12.39 18.52
CA LYS A 656 -9.73 -12.02 19.52
C LYS A 656 -10.39 -10.67 19.23
N GLY A 657 -9.78 -9.86 18.34
CA GLY A 657 -10.30 -8.55 17.91
C GLY A 657 -11.80 -8.56 17.58
N ASN A 658 -12.56 -7.66 18.20
CA ASN A 658 -14.01 -7.55 18.02
C ASN A 658 -14.50 -6.12 17.71
N VAL A 659 -13.58 -5.16 17.56
CA VAL A 659 -13.90 -3.77 17.16
C VAL A 659 -13.66 -3.57 15.66
N LYS A 660 -12.46 -3.92 15.18
CA LYS A 660 -12.00 -3.63 13.82
C LYS A 660 -11.88 -4.87 12.92
N ALA A 661 -12.23 -6.05 13.44
CA ALA A 661 -12.27 -7.28 12.67
C ALA A 661 -13.55 -7.36 11.84
N ARG A 662 -13.42 -7.64 10.54
CA ARG A 662 -14.53 -7.97 9.62
C ARG A 662 -14.40 -9.41 9.15
N PHE A 663 -15.51 -10.07 8.87
CA PHE A 663 -15.49 -11.38 8.23
C PHE A 663 -15.21 -11.27 6.74
N HIS A 664 -14.44 -12.22 6.20
CA HIS A 664 -14.48 -12.51 4.76
C HIS A 664 -15.72 -13.35 4.47
N SER A 665 -16.40 -13.02 3.38
CA SER A 665 -17.61 -13.71 2.94
C SER A 665 -17.69 -13.71 1.42
N GLU A 666 -18.42 -14.67 0.84
CA GLU A 666 -18.69 -14.72 -0.61
C GLU A 666 -19.35 -13.44 -1.12
N LYS A 667 -20.18 -12.79 -0.29
CA LYS A 667 -20.93 -11.57 -0.63
C LYS A 667 -20.08 -10.30 -0.58
N LEU A 668 -18.86 -10.37 -0.03
CA LEU A 668 -17.98 -9.20 0.17
C LEU A 668 -18.65 -8.07 0.97
N ASP A 669 -19.56 -8.42 1.89
CA ASP A 669 -20.35 -7.48 2.69
C ASP A 669 -19.57 -6.86 3.86
N ASN A 670 -18.35 -7.36 4.14
CA ASN A 670 -17.42 -6.81 5.13
C ASN A 670 -18.08 -6.56 6.50
N LYS A 671 -18.92 -7.49 6.95
CA LYS A 671 -19.58 -7.37 8.25
C LYS A 671 -18.55 -7.40 9.37
N TYR A 672 -18.66 -6.45 10.29
CA TYR A 672 -17.89 -6.48 11.53
C TYR A 672 -18.19 -7.75 12.31
N ARG A 673 -17.17 -8.28 12.99
CA ARG A 673 -17.35 -9.37 13.93
C ARG A 673 -18.27 -8.93 15.05
N VAL A 674 -19.33 -9.70 15.28
CA VAL A 674 -20.30 -9.39 16.33
C VAL A 674 -19.64 -9.56 17.70
N ARG A 675 -19.64 -8.49 18.50
CA ARG A 675 -19.07 -8.49 19.85
C ARG A 675 -19.85 -9.41 20.80
N GLY A 676 -21.17 -9.40 20.73
CA GLY A 676 -22.05 -10.01 21.74
C GLY A 676 -21.83 -9.37 23.12
N GLN A 677 -21.78 -10.20 24.17
CA GLN A 677 -21.53 -9.78 25.55
C GLN A 677 -20.02 -9.64 25.89
N ASN A 678 -19.12 -9.91 24.94
CA ASN A 678 -17.68 -9.81 25.20
C ASN A 678 -17.25 -8.34 25.44
N PRO A 679 -16.21 -8.10 26.26
CA PRO A 679 -15.65 -6.76 26.44
C PRO A 679 -15.08 -6.22 25.11
N ILE A 680 -14.98 -4.90 25.00
CA ILE A 680 -14.34 -4.23 23.86
C ILE A 680 -12.88 -4.70 23.77
N PHE A 681 -12.49 -5.22 22.62
CA PHE A 681 -11.15 -5.74 22.38
C PHE A 681 -10.64 -5.26 21.02
N ARG A 682 -9.86 -4.18 21.01
CA ARG A 682 -9.27 -3.60 19.80
C ARG A 682 -7.86 -4.14 19.61
N ALA A 683 -7.70 -5.06 18.66
CA ALA A 683 -6.49 -5.83 18.46
C ALA A 683 -5.19 -5.00 18.50
N GLN A 684 -5.09 -3.89 17.76
CA GLN A 684 -3.85 -3.10 17.73
C GLN A 684 -3.51 -2.42 19.06
N LEU A 685 -4.53 -1.95 19.79
CA LEU A 685 -4.34 -1.39 21.12
C LEU A 685 -3.90 -2.46 22.12
N GLU A 686 -4.54 -3.63 22.06
CA GLU A 686 -4.22 -4.76 22.93
C GLU A 686 -2.84 -5.36 22.61
N THR A 687 -2.41 -5.34 21.35
CA THR A 687 -1.03 -5.71 20.98
C THR A 687 -0.03 -4.74 21.61
N TYR A 688 -0.31 -3.43 21.58
CA TYR A 688 0.55 -2.45 22.27
C TYR A 688 0.60 -2.70 23.78
N ASN A 689 -0.56 -2.92 24.42
CA ASN A 689 -0.64 -3.23 25.85
C ASN A 689 0.10 -4.52 26.21
N TYR A 690 0.00 -5.55 25.38
CA TYR A 690 0.72 -6.81 25.55
C TYR A 690 2.24 -6.57 25.62
N TYR A 691 2.80 -5.82 24.66
CA TYR A 691 4.23 -5.49 24.67
C TYR A 691 4.62 -4.59 25.85
N LYS A 692 3.75 -3.67 26.24
CA LYS A 692 3.98 -2.80 27.40
C LYS A 692 4.05 -3.61 28.70
N ASN A 693 3.09 -4.52 28.92
CA ASN A 693 3.06 -5.37 30.10
C ASN A 693 4.27 -6.30 30.14
N ARG A 694 4.62 -6.91 29.00
CA ARG A 694 5.81 -7.77 28.88
C ARG A 694 7.10 -7.02 29.24
N PHE A 695 7.20 -5.73 28.88
CA PHE A 695 8.33 -4.89 29.29
C PHE A 695 8.35 -4.62 30.79
N VAL A 696 7.21 -4.25 31.39
CA VAL A 696 7.09 -3.98 32.82
C VAL A 696 7.43 -5.23 33.67
N GLU A 697 6.88 -6.38 33.30
CA GLU A 697 7.15 -7.67 33.96
C GLU A 697 8.65 -7.99 33.95
N ALA A 698 9.29 -7.88 32.78
CA ALA A 698 10.73 -8.14 32.65
C ALA A 698 11.59 -7.19 33.50
N THR A 699 11.23 -5.90 33.59
CA THR A 699 11.96 -4.93 34.43
C THR A 699 11.74 -5.14 35.93
N SER A 700 10.55 -5.58 36.33
CA SER A 700 10.24 -5.84 37.75
C SER A 700 10.99 -7.05 38.31
N HIS A 701 11.21 -8.08 37.49
CA HIS A 701 11.97 -9.26 37.90
C HIS A 701 13.46 -8.98 38.06
N THR A 702 14.03 -8.06 37.27
CA THR A 702 15.44 -7.65 37.40
C THR A 702 15.74 -6.87 38.68
N GLU A 703 14.79 -6.10 39.23
CA GLU A 703 15.00 -5.36 40.49
C GLU A 703 14.98 -6.26 41.73
N THR A 704 14.33 -7.43 41.65
CA THR A 704 14.25 -8.40 42.77
C THR A 704 15.38 -9.42 42.83
N SER A 705 16.25 -9.47 41.81
CA SER A 705 17.32 -10.48 41.68
C SER A 705 18.74 -9.97 41.98
N ASP A 706 18.89 -8.75 42.49
CA ASP A 706 20.17 -8.25 43.03
C ASP A 706 20.21 -8.49 44.56
N PRO A 707 20.82 -9.58 45.06
CA PRO A 707 21.25 -9.63 46.44
C PRO A 707 22.44 -8.68 46.61
N LYS A 708 22.32 -7.76 47.56
CA LYS A 708 23.41 -6.91 48.07
C LYS A 708 24.66 -7.70 48.45
#